data_AF-A0A6J5YKL1-F1
#
_entry.id   AF-A0A6J5YKL1-F1
#
_cell.length_a   1.000
_cell.length_b   1.000
_cell.length_c   1.000
_cell.angle_alpha   90.00
_cell.angle_beta   90.00
_cell.angle_gamma   90.00
#
_symmetry.space_group_name_H-M   'P 1'
#
loop_
_entity.id
_entity.type
_entity.pdbx_description
1 polymer ?
#
loop_
_entity_poly.entity_id
_entity_poly.type
_entity_poly.pdbx_seq_one_letter_code
_entity_poly.pdbx_strand_id
1 'polypeptide(L)'
;MSQRSQVMRFVVACATSVSLIAGVAMVPTTSANAVSVGIGAKKKVLTTEQKNAKAALDKASKDLTTKEKNLAAAIKSQAKAAKALEKATAAAEISSVRNVKSASKKAKAKSKAAAAALKKAKLANTKAASLVARRTVLRDIAQAKVIRLDAKYAWLINDISTLDCGAGTDVVSASGALEHVWECGIVYMHEDGDTTHVKTTANKLVEVRNIGLQTPEMKKGSNPAQCGATQAYENFKSLMPEEITIVQLRSLTNGTNNFGGGARPTRSVYKLNNATGAFDIDVQTEQLKAGWSMWWPNAAEWVHNKEYLDLMNDAKARGVGLWNPSLCGPAVGEAPLIWFNQNAPTIGSDTEPAFGEYVILYNQTTASMDLTGWSLRDDSLNFFWNSVTGTWMQNKNKFGALVLKPGEHKIVYIDNPAGYPLSPTEYEYFNWSRNAPGAQLTNGSINGNYANGDGIYMQDKSGNMRVSMTNPCTSTAMCATPKWVTDIISTSRANQIIPIPVALTKVANVTRDRYNPVVTMANSASITTIRTPLLAKGYDVSATVGTPIDSVLAPGTPAAIATAIDGANVVGTRVGIADLLGTTRTKLWIRLASGYNTFPSIVGLTTQQATDALTASGFKNVTTVTGESVGGVSGTVASLSVDGSAPGTRHLLTSVIVLTVNP
;
A
#
# COMPACT_ATOMS: atom_id res chain seq x y z
N MET A 1 -4.16 -8.78 -54.10
CA MET A 1 -3.66 -7.43 -54.40
C MET A 1 -4.83 -6.47 -54.36
N SER A 2 -4.63 -5.30 -53.73
CA SER A 2 -5.50 -4.11 -53.69
C SER A 2 -6.65 -4.07 -52.66
N GLN A 3 -6.37 -3.38 -51.54
CA GLN A 3 -7.20 -2.45 -50.77
C GLN A 3 -8.74 -2.55 -50.91
N ARG A 4 -9.40 -3.00 -49.84
CA ARG A 4 -10.71 -2.49 -49.35
C ARG A 4 -11.03 -3.19 -48.02
N SER A 5 -10.84 -2.48 -46.91
CA SER A 5 -11.63 -2.62 -45.68
C SER A 5 -10.98 -1.80 -44.57
N GLN A 6 -11.34 -0.53 -44.48
CA GLN A 6 -11.34 0.20 -43.22
C GLN A 6 -12.68 0.94 -43.11
N VAL A 7 -13.13 1.00 -41.86
CA VAL A 7 -14.18 1.83 -41.27
C VAL A 7 -15.58 1.19 -41.09
N MET A 8 -15.88 0.99 -39.80
CA MET A 8 -17.16 0.87 -39.09
C MET A 8 -18.00 -0.40 -39.22
N ARG A 9 -18.14 -1.09 -38.06
CA ARG A 9 -19.41 -1.19 -37.32
C ARG A 9 -19.13 -1.60 -35.87
N PHE A 10 -19.44 -0.70 -34.94
CA PHE A 10 -19.68 -1.01 -33.53
C PHE A 10 -21.16 -0.70 -33.23
N VAL A 11 -21.77 -1.63 -32.49
CA VAL A 11 -23.06 -1.62 -31.75
C VAL A 11 -24.37 -1.92 -32.49
N VAL A 12 -25.02 -2.95 -31.93
CA VAL A 12 -26.39 -3.44 -32.09
C VAL A 12 -27.25 -2.88 -30.95
N ALA A 13 -28.45 -2.36 -31.23
CA ALA A 13 -29.70 -2.73 -30.53
C ALA A 13 -30.97 -2.03 -31.09
N CYS A 14 -32.00 -2.85 -31.28
CA CYS A 14 -33.45 -2.58 -31.27
C CYS A 14 -34.13 -1.70 -32.35
N ALA A 15 -34.72 -2.41 -33.33
CA ALA A 15 -36.11 -2.36 -33.83
C ALA A 15 -36.82 -1.01 -34.13
N THR A 16 -37.39 -0.96 -35.35
CA THR A 16 -38.43 -0.04 -35.90
C THR A 16 -37.96 1.42 -36.08
N SER A 17 -38.00 2.09 -37.23
CA SER A 17 -39.01 2.13 -38.30
C SER A 17 -38.44 2.79 -39.56
N VAL A 18 -39.13 2.52 -40.67
CA VAL A 18 -39.06 3.11 -42.02
C VAL A 18 -38.91 4.65 -42.05
N SER A 19 -37.98 5.17 -42.87
CA SER A 19 -38.30 6.12 -43.98
C SER A 19 -37.06 6.76 -44.62
N LEU A 20 -37.18 6.93 -45.95
CA LEU A 20 -36.34 7.72 -46.86
C LEU A 20 -35.95 9.09 -46.30
N ILE A 21 -34.80 9.61 -46.74
CA ILE A 21 -34.69 10.81 -47.61
C ILE A 21 -33.23 11.00 -48.03
N ALA A 22 -33.06 11.24 -49.33
CA ALA A 22 -31.83 11.62 -49.99
C ALA A 22 -31.44 13.07 -49.64
N GLY A 23 -30.14 13.35 -49.55
CA GLY A 23 -29.61 14.71 -49.37
C GLY A 23 -28.15 14.77 -49.78
N VAL A 24 -27.93 15.04 -51.06
CA VAL A 24 -26.63 15.36 -51.64
C VAL A 24 -26.20 16.75 -51.18
N ALA A 25 -24.99 16.88 -50.64
CA ALA A 25 -24.29 18.17 -50.54
C ALA A 25 -22.80 17.95 -50.80
N MET A 26 -22.37 18.35 -52.01
CA MET A 26 -20.97 18.54 -52.37
C MET A 26 -20.52 19.93 -51.90
N VAL A 27 -19.36 20.06 -51.25
CA VAL A 27 -18.43 21.21 -51.41
C VAL A 27 -17.02 20.81 -50.88
N PRO A 28 -15.93 21.54 -51.15
CA PRO A 28 -14.95 21.18 -52.16
C PRO A 28 -13.55 20.88 -51.60
N THR A 29 -12.72 20.30 -52.44
CA THR A 29 -11.28 20.18 -52.29
C THR A 29 -10.60 21.55 -52.31
N THR A 30 -9.89 21.90 -51.23
CA THR A 30 -8.77 22.84 -51.29
C THR A 30 -7.52 22.16 -50.78
N SER A 31 -6.61 21.96 -51.73
CA SER A 31 -5.25 21.46 -51.57
C SER A 31 -4.38 22.45 -50.78
N ALA A 32 -3.70 21.94 -49.75
CA ALA A 32 -2.47 22.55 -49.26
C ALA A 32 -1.41 21.44 -49.14
N ASN A 33 -0.40 21.51 -50.00
CA ASN A 33 0.78 20.66 -49.98
C ASN A 33 1.55 20.91 -48.68
N ALA A 34 1.65 19.89 -47.83
CA ALA A 34 2.64 19.82 -46.77
C ALA A 34 3.69 18.76 -47.13
N VAL A 35 4.93 19.22 -47.12
CA VAL A 35 6.17 18.53 -47.47
C VAL A 35 6.32 17.21 -46.71
N SER A 36 6.55 16.13 -47.45
CA SER A 36 6.85 14.80 -46.91
C SER A 36 8.27 14.78 -46.32
N VAL A 37 8.40 15.01 -45.02
CA VAL A 37 9.59 14.61 -44.27
C VAL A 37 9.38 13.17 -43.82
N GLY A 38 10.08 12.24 -44.46
CA GLY A 38 10.04 10.81 -44.13
C GLY A 38 10.60 10.56 -42.74
N ILE A 39 9.73 10.41 -41.74
CA ILE A 39 10.07 9.83 -40.45
C ILE A 39 9.95 8.32 -40.60
N GLY A 40 11.09 7.63 -40.61
CA GLY A 40 11.13 6.17 -40.60
C GLY A 40 10.28 5.62 -39.45
N ALA A 41 9.28 4.81 -39.79
CA ALA A 41 8.45 4.10 -38.84
C ALA A 41 9.33 3.24 -37.93
N LYS A 42 9.61 3.71 -36.71
CA LYS A 42 10.25 2.90 -35.68
C LYS A 42 9.36 1.66 -35.46
N LYS A 43 9.95 0.48 -35.65
CA LYS A 43 9.32 -0.83 -35.49
C LYS A 43 8.74 -0.92 -34.06
N LYS A 44 7.41 -0.82 -33.95
CA LYS A 44 6.68 -0.76 -32.68
C LYS A 44 6.89 -2.07 -31.90
N VAL A 45 7.52 -2.00 -30.73
CA VAL A 45 7.76 -3.16 -29.86
C VAL A 45 6.48 -3.43 -29.07
N LEU A 46 5.74 -4.49 -29.43
CA LEU A 46 4.56 -4.93 -28.68
C LEU A 46 4.95 -5.41 -27.26
N THR A 47 4.11 -5.13 -26.27
CA THR A 47 4.24 -5.71 -24.92
C THR A 47 4.08 -7.24 -24.97
N THR A 48 4.51 -7.95 -23.92
CA THR A 48 4.36 -9.41 -23.83
C THR A 48 2.90 -9.84 -23.95
N GLU A 49 1.98 -9.10 -23.32
CA GLU A 49 0.53 -9.36 -23.40
C GLU A 49 -0.02 -9.09 -24.80
N GLN A 50 0.38 -8.00 -25.45
CA GLN A 50 0.02 -7.71 -26.84
C GLN A 50 0.54 -8.78 -27.80
N LYS A 51 1.76 -9.29 -27.58
CA LYS A 51 2.33 -10.40 -28.36
C LYS A 51 1.52 -11.69 -28.18
N ASN A 52 1.14 -12.01 -26.94
CA ASN A 52 0.36 -13.21 -26.62
C ASN A 52 -1.06 -13.14 -27.22
N ALA A 53 -1.73 -12.00 -27.07
CA ALA A 53 -3.04 -11.73 -27.66
C ALA A 53 -3.00 -11.86 -29.20
N LYS A 54 -2.01 -11.22 -29.83
CA LYS A 54 -1.79 -11.30 -31.28
C LYS A 54 -1.52 -12.74 -31.74
N ALA A 55 -0.65 -13.48 -31.03
CA ALA A 55 -0.35 -14.86 -31.37
C ALA A 55 -1.58 -15.78 -31.28
N ALA A 56 -2.45 -15.57 -30.28
CA ALA A 56 -3.70 -16.31 -30.13
C ALA A 56 -4.69 -16.03 -31.28
N LEU A 57 -4.84 -14.76 -31.67
CA LEU A 57 -5.69 -14.37 -32.80
C LEU A 57 -5.15 -14.93 -34.12
N ASP A 58 -3.84 -14.79 -34.38
CA ASP A 58 -3.18 -15.31 -35.59
C ASP A 58 -3.33 -16.84 -35.70
N LYS A 59 -3.26 -17.57 -34.57
CA LYS A 59 -3.48 -19.02 -34.52
C LYS A 59 -4.93 -19.39 -34.87
N ALA A 60 -5.91 -18.65 -34.36
CA ALA A 60 -7.32 -18.89 -34.65
C ALA A 60 -7.66 -18.59 -36.12
N SER A 61 -7.14 -17.48 -36.67
CA SER A 61 -7.34 -17.11 -38.07
C SER A 61 -6.75 -18.12 -39.06
N LYS A 62 -5.59 -18.72 -38.71
CA LYS A 62 -5.00 -19.83 -39.48
C LYS A 62 -5.86 -21.09 -39.48
N ASP A 63 -6.46 -21.45 -38.33
CA ASP A 63 -7.38 -22.60 -38.26
C ASP A 63 -8.66 -22.35 -39.09
N LEU A 64 -9.26 -21.15 -38.99
CA LEU A 64 -10.41 -20.77 -39.82
C LEU A 64 -10.10 -20.91 -41.32
N THR A 65 -8.99 -20.34 -41.78
CA THR A 65 -8.54 -20.45 -43.17
C THR A 65 -8.42 -21.92 -43.61
N THR A 66 -7.95 -22.79 -42.71
CA THR A 66 -7.85 -24.24 -42.95
C THR A 66 -9.22 -24.90 -43.05
N LYS A 67 -10.20 -24.52 -42.20
CA LYS A 67 -11.57 -25.05 -42.28
C LYS A 67 -12.29 -24.59 -43.54
N GLU A 68 -12.10 -23.34 -43.96
CA GLU A 68 -12.67 -22.80 -45.21
C GLU A 68 -12.15 -23.55 -46.44
N LYS A 69 -10.84 -23.83 -46.51
CA LYS A 69 -10.26 -24.66 -47.57
C LYS A 69 -10.87 -26.06 -47.61
N ASN A 70 -11.06 -26.69 -46.45
CA ASN A 70 -11.68 -28.01 -46.34
C ASN A 70 -13.15 -28.01 -46.75
N LEU A 71 -13.92 -26.97 -46.40
CA LEU A 71 -15.30 -26.81 -46.82
C LEU A 71 -15.39 -26.62 -48.34
N ALA A 72 -14.55 -25.77 -48.92
CA ALA A 72 -14.49 -25.57 -50.37
C ALA A 72 -14.18 -26.88 -51.13
N ALA A 73 -13.27 -27.71 -50.60
CA ALA A 73 -12.99 -29.03 -51.15
C ALA A 73 -14.20 -29.98 -51.06
N ALA A 74 -14.91 -29.98 -49.92
CA ALA A 74 -16.12 -30.78 -49.73
C ALA A 74 -17.27 -30.36 -50.68
N ILE A 75 -17.48 -29.06 -50.88
CA ILE A 75 -18.48 -28.52 -51.83
C ILE A 75 -18.15 -28.96 -53.25
N LYS A 76 -16.88 -28.88 -53.67
CA LYS A 76 -16.44 -29.39 -54.99
C LYS A 76 -16.72 -30.89 -55.14
N SER A 77 -16.53 -31.68 -54.09
CA SER A 77 -16.83 -33.12 -54.08
C SER A 77 -18.34 -33.40 -54.19
N GLN A 78 -19.16 -32.65 -53.44
CA GLN A 78 -20.63 -32.75 -53.53
C GLN A 78 -21.14 -32.40 -54.93
N ALA A 79 -20.61 -31.34 -55.55
CA ALA A 79 -20.98 -30.98 -56.92
C ALA A 79 -20.67 -32.10 -57.93
N LYS A 80 -19.53 -32.80 -57.76
CA LYS A 80 -19.20 -33.98 -58.58
C LYS A 80 -20.17 -35.13 -58.32
N ALA A 81 -20.51 -35.40 -57.05
CA ALA A 81 -21.45 -36.45 -56.67
C ALA A 81 -22.88 -36.18 -57.16
N ALA A 82 -23.32 -34.92 -57.13
CA ALA A 82 -24.62 -34.48 -57.65
C ALA A 82 -24.71 -34.68 -59.17
N LYS A 83 -23.69 -34.28 -59.94
CA LYS A 83 -23.61 -34.55 -61.39
C LYS A 83 -23.62 -36.05 -61.71
N ALA A 84 -22.96 -36.87 -60.88
CA ALA A 84 -22.99 -38.32 -61.04
C ALA A 84 -24.37 -38.91 -60.74
N LEU A 85 -25.09 -38.37 -59.75
CA LEU A 85 -26.47 -38.75 -59.42
C LEU A 85 -27.44 -38.37 -60.54
N GLU A 86 -27.31 -37.18 -61.11
CA GLU A 86 -28.11 -36.72 -62.26
C GLU A 86 -27.95 -37.68 -63.45
N LYS A 87 -26.70 -37.99 -63.83
CA LYS A 87 -26.39 -38.96 -64.90
C LYS A 87 -26.95 -40.36 -64.60
N ALA A 88 -26.85 -40.84 -63.36
CA ALA A 88 -27.36 -42.14 -62.97
C ALA A 88 -28.90 -42.18 -62.95
N THR A 89 -29.55 -41.05 -62.67
CA THR A 89 -31.02 -40.90 -62.68
C THR A 89 -31.54 -40.96 -64.11
N ALA A 90 -30.98 -40.15 -65.01
CA ALA A 90 -31.32 -40.19 -66.43
C ALA A 90 -31.10 -41.59 -67.05
N ALA A 91 -29.99 -42.26 -66.71
CA ALA A 91 -29.71 -43.62 -67.16
C ALA A 91 -30.73 -44.65 -66.62
N ALA A 92 -31.19 -44.49 -65.38
CA ALA A 92 -32.20 -45.36 -64.78
C ALA A 92 -33.58 -45.16 -65.44
N GLU A 93 -34.00 -43.92 -65.68
CA GLU A 93 -35.25 -43.58 -66.37
C GLU A 93 -35.30 -44.17 -67.78
N ILE A 94 -34.25 -43.97 -68.58
CA ILE A 94 -34.09 -44.55 -69.92
C ILE A 94 -34.12 -46.09 -69.91
N SER A 95 -33.66 -46.72 -68.82
CA SER A 95 -33.66 -48.17 -68.66
C SER A 95 -34.99 -48.75 -68.15
N SER A 96 -35.80 -47.93 -67.48
CA SER A 96 -37.13 -48.31 -66.95
C SER A 96 -38.16 -48.46 -68.07
N VAL A 97 -38.09 -47.60 -69.10
CA VAL A 97 -38.90 -47.69 -70.35
C VAL A 97 -38.66 -49.00 -71.09
N ARG A 98 -37.50 -49.65 -70.89
CA ARG A 98 -37.14 -50.94 -71.52
C ARG A 98 -37.55 -52.16 -70.70
N ASN A 99 -38.23 -51.99 -69.56
CA ASN A 99 -38.64 -53.05 -68.65
C ASN A 99 -40.13 -53.44 -68.84
N VAL A 100 -40.55 -53.64 -70.08
CA VAL A 100 -41.90 -54.13 -70.45
C VAL A 100 -41.91 -55.67 -70.41
N LYS A 101 -43.07 -56.31 -70.18
CA LYS A 101 -43.21 -57.78 -69.99
C LYS A 101 -42.53 -58.65 -71.08
N SER A 102 -42.30 -58.12 -72.28
CA SER A 102 -41.63 -58.78 -73.43
C SER A 102 -40.12 -58.48 -73.59
N ALA A 103 -39.47 -57.81 -72.63
CA ALA A 103 -38.07 -57.37 -72.78
C ALA A 103 -37.02 -58.51 -72.71
N SER A 104 -35.98 -58.41 -73.54
CA SER A 104 -34.88 -59.40 -73.62
C SER A 104 -34.07 -59.52 -72.32
N LYS A 105 -33.45 -60.69 -72.08
CA LYS A 105 -32.60 -60.96 -70.90
C LYS A 105 -31.49 -59.90 -70.71
N LYS A 106 -30.93 -59.39 -71.82
CA LYS A 106 -29.91 -58.33 -71.86
C LYS A 106 -30.47 -56.96 -71.41
N ALA A 107 -31.72 -56.63 -71.77
CA ALA A 107 -32.38 -55.40 -71.35
C ALA A 107 -32.69 -55.39 -69.84
N LYS A 108 -33.16 -56.52 -69.30
CA LYS A 108 -33.41 -56.70 -67.86
C LYS A 108 -32.12 -56.56 -67.02
N ALA A 109 -31.01 -57.15 -67.48
CA ALA A 109 -29.70 -57.00 -66.82
C ALA A 109 -29.20 -55.55 -66.80
N LYS A 110 -29.38 -54.81 -67.91
CA LYS A 110 -29.01 -53.39 -68.01
C LYS A 110 -29.84 -52.49 -67.09
N SER A 111 -31.14 -52.77 -66.96
CA SER A 111 -32.03 -52.08 -66.02
C SER A 111 -31.62 -52.33 -64.56
N LYS A 112 -31.30 -53.57 -64.18
CA LYS A 112 -30.80 -53.92 -62.85
C LYS A 112 -29.47 -53.23 -62.51
N ALA A 113 -28.55 -53.15 -63.48
CA ALA A 113 -27.28 -52.45 -63.32
C ALA A 113 -27.46 -50.93 -63.16
N ALA A 114 -28.36 -50.31 -63.92
CA ALA A 114 -28.69 -48.89 -63.81
C ALA A 114 -29.33 -48.55 -62.45
N ALA A 115 -30.23 -49.40 -61.94
CA ALA A 115 -30.81 -49.26 -60.60
C ALA A 115 -29.75 -49.37 -59.48
N ALA A 116 -28.80 -50.29 -59.60
CA ALA A 116 -27.69 -50.43 -58.66
C ALA A 116 -26.75 -49.20 -58.69
N ALA A 117 -26.45 -48.68 -59.89
CA ALA A 117 -25.66 -47.47 -60.06
C ALA A 117 -26.35 -46.23 -59.47
N LEU A 118 -27.67 -46.10 -59.65
CA LEU A 118 -28.48 -45.04 -59.05
C LEU A 118 -28.44 -45.13 -57.51
N LYS A 119 -28.63 -46.31 -56.92
CA LYS A 119 -28.53 -46.51 -55.47
C LYS A 119 -27.15 -46.10 -54.93
N LYS A 120 -26.08 -46.47 -55.62
CA LYS A 120 -24.69 -46.10 -55.27
C LYS A 120 -24.47 -44.58 -55.38
N ALA A 121 -24.98 -43.94 -56.43
CA ALA A 121 -24.88 -42.49 -56.62
C ALA A 121 -25.68 -41.70 -55.57
N LYS A 122 -26.89 -42.16 -55.21
CA LYS A 122 -27.70 -41.58 -54.11
C LYS A 122 -26.94 -41.62 -52.78
N LEU A 123 -26.34 -42.77 -52.45
CA LEU A 123 -25.55 -42.92 -51.23
C LEU A 123 -24.30 -42.02 -51.24
N ALA A 124 -23.59 -41.95 -52.36
CA ALA A 124 -22.41 -41.10 -52.51
C ALA A 124 -22.75 -39.60 -52.37
N ASN A 125 -23.85 -39.15 -52.99
CA ASN A 125 -24.33 -37.78 -52.88
C ASN A 125 -24.76 -37.45 -51.44
N THR A 126 -25.47 -38.36 -50.78
CA THR A 126 -25.88 -38.19 -49.37
C THR A 126 -24.66 -38.07 -48.44
N LYS A 127 -23.64 -38.91 -48.64
CA LYS A 127 -22.38 -38.84 -47.88
C LYS A 127 -21.60 -37.54 -48.15
N ALA A 128 -21.61 -37.06 -49.40
CA ALA A 128 -20.96 -35.80 -49.74
C ALA A 128 -21.71 -34.59 -49.14
N ALA A 129 -23.04 -34.62 -49.16
CA ALA A 129 -23.87 -33.60 -48.52
C ALA A 129 -23.69 -33.56 -46.99
N SER A 130 -23.64 -34.72 -46.33
CA SER A 130 -23.39 -34.79 -44.89
C SER A 130 -21.97 -34.33 -44.51
N LEU A 131 -20.98 -34.59 -45.38
CA LEU A 131 -19.63 -34.05 -45.21
C LEU A 131 -19.62 -32.52 -45.33
N VAL A 132 -20.34 -31.92 -46.28
CA VAL A 132 -20.48 -30.47 -46.40
C VAL A 132 -21.15 -29.87 -45.16
N ALA A 133 -22.24 -30.48 -44.68
CA ALA A 133 -22.91 -30.04 -43.45
C ALA A 133 -21.94 -30.06 -42.25
N ARG A 134 -21.21 -31.16 -42.04
CA ARG A 134 -20.22 -31.28 -40.96
C ARG A 134 -19.09 -30.25 -41.08
N ARG A 135 -18.57 -30.02 -42.30
CA ARG A 135 -17.50 -29.04 -42.53
C ARG A 135 -17.96 -27.59 -42.37
N THR A 136 -19.23 -27.32 -42.67
CA THR A 136 -19.86 -26.01 -42.42
C THR A 136 -19.89 -25.71 -40.93
N VAL A 137 -20.39 -26.63 -40.11
CA VAL A 137 -20.39 -26.50 -38.64
C VAL A 137 -18.99 -26.26 -38.09
N LEU A 138 -17.97 -27.00 -38.56
CA LEU A 138 -16.59 -26.82 -38.12
C LEU A 138 -16.00 -25.46 -38.52
N ARG A 139 -16.34 -24.93 -39.70
CA ARG A 139 -15.96 -23.59 -40.15
C ARG A 139 -16.63 -22.54 -39.27
N ASP A 140 -17.91 -22.68 -39.00
CA ASP A 140 -18.70 -21.72 -38.21
C ASP A 140 -18.18 -21.65 -36.76
N ILE A 141 -17.84 -22.79 -36.15
CA ILE A 141 -17.18 -22.84 -34.82
C ILE A 141 -15.84 -22.11 -34.84
N ALA A 142 -15.00 -22.34 -35.86
CA ALA A 142 -13.71 -21.66 -36.00
C ALA A 142 -13.89 -20.15 -36.23
N GLN A 143 -14.88 -19.74 -37.02
CA GLN A 143 -15.21 -18.35 -37.27
C GLN A 143 -15.70 -17.65 -36.00
N ALA A 144 -16.59 -18.28 -35.23
CA ALA A 144 -17.03 -17.80 -33.94
C ALA A 144 -15.88 -17.68 -32.92
N LYS A 145 -14.84 -18.52 -33.04
CA LYS A 145 -13.63 -18.41 -32.21
C LYS A 145 -12.77 -17.20 -32.60
N VAL A 146 -12.61 -16.94 -33.90
CA VAL A 146 -11.91 -15.74 -34.39
C VAL A 146 -12.64 -14.48 -33.94
N ILE A 147 -13.96 -14.39 -34.15
CA ILE A 147 -14.77 -13.23 -33.74
C ILE A 147 -14.65 -12.99 -32.23
N ARG A 148 -14.71 -14.03 -31.40
CA ARG A 148 -14.55 -13.91 -29.94
C ARG A 148 -13.17 -13.40 -29.54
N LEU A 149 -12.10 -13.88 -30.17
CA LEU A 149 -10.74 -13.44 -29.85
C LEU A 149 -10.44 -12.03 -30.39
N ASP A 150 -10.99 -11.70 -31.56
CA ASP A 150 -10.87 -10.37 -32.15
C ASP A 150 -11.57 -9.33 -31.28
N ALA A 151 -12.83 -9.58 -30.89
CA ALA A 151 -13.55 -8.73 -29.95
C ALA A 151 -12.81 -8.57 -28.61
N LYS A 152 -12.31 -9.69 -28.04
CA LYS A 152 -11.58 -9.70 -26.77
C LYS A 152 -10.26 -8.92 -26.82
N TYR A 153 -9.57 -8.87 -27.96
CA TYR A 153 -8.25 -8.27 -28.06
C TYR A 153 -8.22 -6.99 -28.90
N ALA A 154 -9.34 -6.56 -29.47
CA ALA A 154 -9.43 -5.37 -30.32
C ALA A 154 -8.90 -4.13 -29.59
N TRP A 155 -9.33 -3.87 -28.36
CA TRP A 155 -8.83 -2.74 -27.57
C TRP A 155 -7.32 -2.83 -27.32
N LEU A 156 -6.78 -4.03 -27.11
CA LEU A 156 -5.37 -4.28 -26.79
C LEU A 156 -4.46 -4.19 -28.03
N ILE A 157 -4.96 -4.62 -29.20
CA ILE A 157 -4.21 -4.69 -30.46
C ILE A 157 -4.36 -3.42 -31.30
N ASN A 158 -5.51 -2.75 -31.25
CA ASN A 158 -5.78 -1.56 -32.07
C ASN A 158 -4.84 -0.41 -31.70
N ASP A 159 -4.26 0.23 -32.71
CA ASP A 159 -3.49 1.45 -32.48
C ASP A 159 -4.45 2.59 -32.14
N ILE A 160 -4.32 3.14 -30.93
CA ILE A 160 -5.13 4.26 -30.47
C ILE A 160 -4.33 5.56 -30.40
N SER A 161 -3.18 5.65 -31.07
CA SER A 161 -2.36 6.88 -31.12
C SER A 161 -3.02 8.04 -31.83
N THR A 162 -4.08 7.77 -32.60
CA THR A 162 -4.89 8.78 -33.30
C THR A 162 -6.11 9.21 -32.51
N LEU A 163 -6.38 8.60 -31.35
CA LEU A 163 -7.42 9.07 -30.43
C LEU A 163 -6.98 10.41 -29.87
N ASP A 164 -7.67 11.48 -30.26
CA ASP A 164 -7.48 12.80 -29.69
C ASP A 164 -8.44 13.02 -28.53
N CYS A 165 -7.86 13.43 -27.42
CA CYS A 165 -8.49 13.61 -26.14
C CYS A 165 -7.61 14.50 -25.27
N GLY A 166 -6.86 15.43 -25.87
CA GLY A 166 -6.18 16.51 -25.16
C GLY A 166 -5.00 16.11 -24.28
N ALA A 167 -4.33 14.98 -24.52
CA ALA A 167 -3.07 14.68 -23.81
C ALA A 167 -2.03 15.79 -24.09
N GLY A 168 -1.38 16.30 -23.04
CA GLY A 168 -0.47 17.44 -23.10
C GLY A 168 -1.13 18.81 -22.96
N THR A 169 -2.45 18.87 -22.72
CA THR A 169 -3.18 20.12 -22.47
C THR A 169 -3.45 20.33 -20.98
N ASP A 170 -3.77 21.57 -20.61
CA ASP A 170 -4.16 21.93 -19.26
C ASP A 170 -5.67 22.16 -19.17
N VAL A 171 -6.26 21.79 -18.03
CA VAL A 171 -7.69 21.96 -17.73
C VAL A 171 -7.82 22.68 -16.39
N VAL A 172 -8.66 23.73 -16.36
CA VAL A 172 -9.01 24.41 -15.11
C VAL A 172 -10.08 23.59 -14.39
N SER A 173 -9.76 23.12 -13.19
CA SER A 173 -10.69 22.35 -12.35
C SER A 173 -11.76 23.25 -11.72
N ALA A 174 -12.77 22.63 -11.11
CA ALA A 174 -13.81 23.36 -10.35
C ALA A 174 -13.23 24.17 -9.17
N SER A 175 -12.08 23.77 -8.63
CA SER A 175 -11.39 24.49 -7.56
C SER A 175 -10.55 25.67 -8.06
N GLY A 176 -10.50 25.90 -9.38
CA GLY A 176 -9.70 26.92 -10.04
C GLY A 176 -8.23 26.52 -10.24
N ALA A 177 -7.84 25.31 -9.84
CA ALA A 177 -6.50 24.80 -10.04
C ALA A 177 -6.31 24.35 -11.50
N LEU A 178 -5.08 24.47 -12.00
CA LEU A 178 -4.73 24.01 -13.34
C LEU A 178 -4.19 22.58 -13.26
N GLU A 179 -4.99 21.60 -13.68
CA GLU A 179 -4.53 20.21 -13.83
C GLU A 179 -3.98 19.99 -15.24
N HIS A 180 -2.92 19.20 -15.36
CA HIS A 180 -2.37 18.79 -16.65
C HIS A 180 -2.93 17.43 -17.06
N VAL A 181 -3.30 17.27 -18.33
CA VAL A 181 -3.70 15.98 -18.91
C VAL A 181 -2.45 15.22 -19.34
N TRP A 182 -1.88 14.44 -18.43
CA TRP A 182 -0.64 13.68 -18.68
C TRP A 182 -0.84 12.55 -19.68
N GLU A 183 -1.96 11.84 -19.57
CA GLU A 183 -2.28 10.74 -20.44
C GLU A 183 -3.76 10.74 -20.83
N CYS A 184 -4.06 10.07 -21.92
CA CYS A 184 -5.41 9.69 -22.28
C CYS A 184 -5.39 8.27 -22.84
N GLY A 185 -6.50 7.54 -22.70
CA GLY A 185 -6.58 6.20 -23.22
C GLY A 185 -7.92 5.51 -23.04
N ILE A 186 -7.90 4.20 -23.21
CA ILE A 186 -9.02 3.31 -22.99
C ILE A 186 -8.75 2.46 -21.75
N VAL A 187 -9.71 2.46 -20.82
CA VAL A 187 -9.69 1.59 -19.64
C VAL A 187 -9.76 0.14 -20.08
N TYR A 188 -8.98 -0.76 -19.49
CA TYR A 188 -9.00 -2.17 -19.87
C TYR A 188 -9.13 -3.16 -18.72
N MET A 189 -8.90 -2.70 -17.50
CA MET A 189 -8.98 -3.52 -16.31
C MET A 189 -9.11 -2.60 -15.09
N HIS A 190 -9.78 -3.10 -14.07
CA HIS A 190 -9.73 -2.56 -12.72
C HIS A 190 -9.15 -3.63 -11.80
N GLU A 191 -8.27 -3.25 -10.87
CA GLU A 191 -7.75 -4.19 -9.86
C GLU A 191 -8.76 -4.34 -8.69
N ASP A 192 -9.33 -3.20 -8.28
CA ASP A 192 -10.28 -3.03 -7.17
C ASP A 192 -11.14 -1.77 -7.43
N GLY A 193 -11.65 -1.12 -6.39
CA GLY A 193 -12.51 0.06 -6.50
C GLY A 193 -11.77 1.40 -6.66
N ASP A 194 -10.44 1.40 -6.75
CA ASP A 194 -9.63 2.63 -6.83
C ASP A 194 -8.35 2.53 -7.67
N THR A 195 -8.13 1.39 -8.33
CA THR A 195 -6.97 1.20 -9.21
C THR A 195 -7.44 0.90 -10.63
N THR A 196 -7.14 1.84 -11.54
CA THR A 196 -7.58 1.79 -12.95
C THR A 196 -6.41 1.42 -13.85
N HIS A 197 -6.59 0.50 -14.78
CA HIS A 197 -5.60 0.22 -15.81
C HIS A 197 -6.04 0.79 -17.15
N VAL A 198 -5.14 1.55 -17.78
CA VAL A 198 -5.42 2.31 -19.01
C VAL A 198 -4.40 1.96 -20.08
N LYS A 199 -4.88 1.68 -21.28
CA LYS A 199 -4.05 1.68 -22.48
C LYS A 199 -4.05 3.10 -23.03
N THR A 200 -2.89 3.75 -22.99
CA THR A 200 -2.73 5.15 -23.40
C THR A 200 -2.66 5.32 -24.92
N THR A 201 -2.85 6.55 -25.42
CA THR A 201 -2.62 6.92 -26.82
C THR A 201 -1.16 6.67 -27.28
N ALA A 202 -0.20 6.74 -26.34
CA ALA A 202 1.18 6.26 -26.55
C ALA A 202 1.29 4.72 -26.71
N ASN A 203 0.16 4.00 -26.68
CA ASN A 203 0.02 2.55 -26.70
C ASN A 203 0.76 1.82 -25.57
N LYS A 204 0.95 2.49 -24.44
CA LYS A 204 1.48 1.90 -23.21
C LYS A 204 0.33 1.44 -22.32
N LEU A 205 0.50 0.30 -21.67
CA LEU A 205 -0.35 -0.14 -20.59
C LEU A 205 0.16 0.50 -19.30
N VAL A 206 -0.70 1.24 -18.62
CA VAL A 206 -0.37 1.99 -17.41
C VAL A 206 -1.36 1.60 -16.34
N GLU A 207 -0.83 1.27 -15.18
CA GLU A 207 -1.59 1.08 -13.95
C GLU A 207 -1.61 2.41 -13.19
N VAL A 208 -2.80 2.91 -12.90
CA VAL A 208 -3.02 4.23 -12.33
C VAL A 208 -3.55 4.08 -10.91
N ARG A 209 -2.90 4.76 -9.96
CA ARG A 209 -3.52 4.97 -8.65
C ARG A 209 -4.44 6.17 -8.72
N ASN A 210 -5.71 5.96 -8.42
CA ASN A 210 -6.67 7.06 -8.36
C ASN A 210 -6.37 7.95 -7.14
N ILE A 211 -6.32 9.26 -7.39
CA ILE A 211 -6.07 10.27 -6.36
C ILE A 211 -7.31 10.41 -5.45
N GLY A 212 -7.07 10.71 -4.17
CA GLY A 212 -8.10 11.28 -3.29
C GLY A 212 -9.05 10.27 -2.64
N LEU A 213 -8.97 8.98 -2.98
CA LEU A 213 -9.84 7.96 -2.42
C LEU A 213 -9.13 6.63 -2.16
N GLN A 214 -9.74 5.84 -1.27
CA GLN A 214 -9.35 4.48 -0.94
C GLN A 214 -10.59 3.60 -0.84
N THR A 215 -10.53 2.40 -1.39
CA THR A 215 -11.61 1.41 -1.32
C THR A 215 -11.21 0.21 -0.47
N PRO A 216 -12.18 -0.59 -0.01
CA PRO A 216 -11.84 -1.86 0.62
C PRO A 216 -11.16 -2.79 -0.39
N GLU A 217 -10.10 -3.45 0.05
CA GLU A 217 -9.25 -4.28 -0.80
C GLU A 217 -9.96 -5.54 -1.28
N MET A 218 -9.84 -5.84 -2.57
CA MET A 218 -10.21 -7.14 -3.13
C MET A 218 -9.29 -8.25 -2.58
N LYS A 219 -9.68 -9.51 -2.79
CA LYS A 219 -8.91 -10.67 -2.31
C LYS A 219 -7.47 -10.63 -2.83
N LYS A 220 -6.48 -10.53 -1.93
CA LYS A 220 -5.04 -10.54 -2.24
C LYS A 220 -4.35 -11.75 -1.62
N GLY A 221 -3.95 -12.72 -2.46
CA GLY A 221 -3.32 -13.96 -2.03
C GLY A 221 -4.21 -14.80 -1.11
N SER A 222 -3.73 -15.09 0.10
CA SER A 222 -4.49 -15.78 1.15
C SER A 222 -5.42 -14.86 1.95
N ASN A 223 -5.32 -13.54 1.78
CA ASN A 223 -6.17 -12.59 2.49
C ASN A 223 -7.54 -12.48 1.81
N PRO A 224 -8.64 -12.61 2.56
CA PRO A 224 -9.97 -12.45 2.01
C PRO A 224 -10.21 -11.01 1.55
N ALA A 225 -11.15 -10.84 0.63
CA ALA A 225 -11.65 -9.51 0.28
C ALA A 225 -12.21 -8.83 1.53
N GLN A 226 -11.95 -7.54 1.66
CA GLN A 226 -12.52 -6.72 2.72
C GLN A 226 -14.02 -6.53 2.47
N CYS A 227 -14.78 -6.26 3.52
CA CYS A 227 -16.20 -6.00 3.34
C CYS A 227 -16.43 -4.76 2.46
N GLY A 228 -17.36 -4.86 1.51
CA GLY A 228 -17.66 -3.80 0.56
C GLY A 228 -16.74 -3.76 -0.66
N ALA A 229 -15.64 -4.54 -0.68
CA ALA A 229 -14.66 -4.52 -1.78
C ALA A 229 -15.29 -4.90 -3.12
N THR A 230 -16.06 -6.00 -3.17
CA THR A 230 -16.73 -6.45 -4.39
C THR A 230 -17.71 -5.42 -4.90
N GLN A 231 -18.51 -4.82 -4.01
CA GLN A 231 -19.50 -3.81 -4.38
C GLN A 231 -18.82 -2.52 -4.90
N ALA A 232 -17.72 -2.11 -4.26
CA ALA A 232 -16.93 -0.98 -4.72
C ALA A 232 -16.33 -1.24 -6.11
N TYR A 233 -15.76 -2.43 -6.33
CA TYR A 233 -15.25 -2.87 -7.63
C TYR A 233 -16.34 -2.87 -8.72
N GLU A 234 -17.51 -3.45 -8.45
CA GLU A 234 -18.60 -3.51 -9.42
C GLU A 234 -19.19 -2.12 -9.73
N ASN A 235 -19.30 -1.23 -8.73
CA ASN A 235 -19.71 0.15 -8.97
C ASN A 235 -18.70 0.87 -9.88
N PHE A 236 -17.42 0.72 -9.58
CA PHE A 236 -16.34 1.33 -10.33
C PHE A 236 -16.28 0.81 -11.78
N LYS A 237 -16.44 -0.50 -11.96
CA LYS A 237 -16.56 -1.16 -13.27
C LYS A 237 -17.81 -0.69 -14.04
N SER A 238 -18.93 -0.44 -13.37
CA SER A 238 -20.12 0.11 -14.02
C SER A 238 -19.93 1.57 -14.44
N LEU A 239 -19.18 2.36 -13.67
CA LEU A 239 -18.85 3.74 -14.04
C LEU A 239 -17.92 3.78 -15.25
N MET A 240 -16.92 2.89 -15.29
CA MET A 240 -15.96 2.75 -16.37
C MET A 240 -15.92 1.32 -16.93
N PRO A 241 -16.88 0.93 -17.78
CA PRO A 241 -16.82 -0.37 -18.44
C PRO A 241 -15.50 -0.58 -19.17
N GLU A 242 -14.85 -1.70 -18.88
CA GLU A 242 -13.57 -2.08 -19.46
C GLU A 242 -13.66 -2.16 -20.99
N GLU A 243 -12.54 -1.91 -21.66
CA GLU A 243 -12.32 -2.02 -23.10
C GLU A 243 -13.05 -0.99 -23.98
N ILE A 244 -14.01 -0.24 -23.43
CA ILE A 244 -14.82 0.73 -24.16
C ILE A 244 -14.78 2.15 -23.58
N THR A 245 -14.40 2.31 -22.31
CA THR A 245 -14.40 3.63 -21.67
C THR A 245 -13.15 4.40 -22.05
N ILE A 246 -13.35 5.58 -22.66
CA ILE A 246 -12.29 6.54 -22.96
C ILE A 246 -12.13 7.50 -21.78
N VAL A 247 -10.90 7.73 -21.35
CA VAL A 247 -10.57 8.57 -20.19
C VAL A 247 -9.43 9.54 -20.47
N GLN A 248 -9.48 10.68 -19.81
CA GLN A 248 -8.35 11.56 -19.54
C GLN A 248 -7.82 11.28 -18.13
N LEU A 249 -6.49 11.28 -18.01
CA LEU A 249 -5.77 11.12 -16.75
C LEU A 249 -5.10 12.45 -16.42
N ARG A 250 -5.54 13.06 -15.32
CA ARG A 250 -5.15 14.43 -14.93
C ARG A 250 -4.46 14.46 -13.57
N SER A 251 -3.59 15.43 -13.34
CA SER A 251 -3.03 15.73 -12.01
C SER A 251 -2.27 17.06 -12.05
N LEU A 252 -2.00 17.64 -10.88
CA LEU A 252 -1.14 18.83 -10.75
C LEU A 252 0.30 18.52 -11.13
N THR A 253 0.79 17.35 -10.72
CA THR A 253 2.17 16.94 -10.94
C THR A 253 2.25 15.65 -11.74
N ASN A 254 3.38 15.38 -12.38
CA ASN A 254 3.67 14.06 -12.96
C ASN A 254 4.11 13.06 -11.87
N GLY A 255 3.32 12.97 -10.80
CA GLY A 255 3.62 12.14 -9.64
C GLY A 255 3.38 10.66 -9.92
N THR A 256 4.13 9.84 -9.18
CA THR A 256 3.91 8.40 -9.06
C THR A 256 3.92 8.02 -7.59
N ASN A 257 3.15 7.00 -7.21
CA ASN A 257 3.35 6.35 -5.92
C ASN A 257 4.32 5.16 -6.07
N ASN A 258 5.01 4.79 -4.99
CA ASN A 258 5.93 3.65 -4.97
C ASN A 258 5.27 2.38 -4.40
N PHE A 259 3.93 2.31 -4.41
CA PHE A 259 3.18 1.18 -3.85
C PHE A 259 2.94 0.09 -4.91
N GLY A 260 2.91 -1.18 -4.48
CA GLY A 260 2.48 -2.29 -5.34
C GLY A 260 3.49 -2.76 -6.40
N GLY A 261 4.80 -2.59 -6.14
CA GLY A 261 5.87 -3.20 -6.95
C GLY A 261 6.34 -2.39 -8.18
N GLY A 262 5.85 -1.17 -8.36
CA GLY A 262 6.28 -0.26 -9.42
C GLY A 262 5.88 1.20 -9.15
N ALA A 263 6.40 2.13 -9.97
CA ALA A 263 6.05 3.55 -9.93
C ALA A 263 4.71 3.77 -10.67
N ARG A 264 3.58 3.66 -9.97
CA ARG A 264 2.24 3.84 -10.56
C ARG A 264 1.92 5.33 -10.64
N PRO A 265 1.59 5.89 -11.81
CA PRO A 265 1.10 7.26 -11.90
C PRO A 265 -0.11 7.52 -11.00
N THR A 266 -0.08 8.63 -10.28
CA THR A 266 -1.22 9.10 -9.48
C THR A 266 -2.04 10.08 -10.31
N ARG A 267 -3.32 9.77 -10.58
CA ARG A 267 -4.17 10.59 -11.47
C ARG A 267 -5.62 10.71 -10.97
N SER A 268 -6.23 11.85 -11.26
CA SER A 268 -7.67 12.06 -11.36
C SER A 268 -8.15 11.43 -12.68
N VAL A 269 -9.23 10.65 -12.65
CA VAL A 269 -9.73 9.92 -13.84
C VAL A 269 -11.02 10.54 -14.32
N TYR A 270 -10.97 11.19 -15.48
CA TYR A 270 -12.13 11.80 -16.12
C TYR A 270 -12.60 10.98 -17.30
N LYS A 271 -13.86 10.55 -17.28
CA LYS A 271 -14.48 9.77 -18.34
C LYS A 271 -15.10 10.67 -19.41
N LEU A 272 -15.01 10.25 -20.66
CA LEU A 272 -15.76 10.87 -21.76
C LEU A 272 -17.27 10.68 -21.55
N ASN A 273 -17.96 11.80 -21.45
CA ASN A 273 -19.40 11.84 -21.39
C ASN A 273 -19.98 11.91 -22.80
N ASN A 274 -20.63 10.82 -23.21
CA ASN A 274 -21.22 10.74 -24.56
C ASN A 274 -22.36 11.74 -24.78
N ALA A 275 -22.98 12.28 -23.72
CA ALA A 275 -24.05 13.26 -23.84
C ALA A 275 -23.52 14.67 -24.14
N THR A 276 -22.39 15.05 -23.55
CA THR A 276 -21.79 16.39 -23.72
C THR A 276 -20.64 16.42 -24.71
N GLY A 277 -20.04 15.26 -25.01
CA GLY A 277 -18.82 15.14 -25.79
C GLY A 277 -17.55 15.57 -25.05
N ALA A 278 -17.63 15.82 -23.74
CA ALA A 278 -16.53 16.32 -22.92
C ALA A 278 -16.07 15.30 -21.87
N PHE A 279 -14.85 15.48 -21.36
CA PHE A 279 -14.32 14.71 -20.22
C PHE A 279 -14.74 15.38 -18.90
N ASP A 280 -16.03 15.35 -18.60
CA ASP A 280 -16.64 16.08 -17.47
C ASP A 280 -17.19 15.17 -16.36
N ILE A 281 -17.03 13.84 -16.49
CA ILE A 281 -17.36 12.89 -15.43
C ILE A 281 -16.09 12.54 -14.67
N ASP A 282 -15.91 13.15 -13.51
CA ASP A 282 -14.91 12.69 -12.54
C ASP A 282 -15.41 11.39 -11.88
N VAL A 283 -14.71 10.30 -12.15
CA VAL A 283 -15.11 8.97 -11.68
C VAL A 283 -14.90 8.81 -10.18
N GLN A 284 -13.93 9.51 -9.59
CA GLN A 284 -13.66 9.45 -8.15
C GLN A 284 -14.78 10.12 -7.36
N THR A 285 -15.25 11.28 -7.83
CA THR A 285 -16.48 11.91 -7.36
C THR A 285 -17.67 10.96 -7.36
N GLU A 286 -17.93 10.26 -8.47
CA GLU A 286 -19.08 9.34 -8.57
C GLU A 286 -18.94 8.12 -7.64
N GLN A 287 -17.72 7.60 -7.44
CA GLN A 287 -17.45 6.52 -6.51
C GLN A 287 -17.69 6.94 -5.04
N LEU A 288 -17.25 8.15 -4.67
CA LEU A 288 -17.46 8.72 -3.33
C LEU A 288 -18.92 9.04 -3.07
N LYS A 289 -19.65 9.62 -4.04
CA LYS A 289 -21.11 9.86 -3.97
C LYS A 289 -21.89 8.57 -3.70
N ALA A 290 -21.47 7.46 -4.31
CA ALA A 290 -22.08 6.15 -4.09
C ALA A 290 -21.74 5.54 -2.70
N GLY A 291 -20.80 6.15 -1.97
CA GLY A 291 -20.38 5.72 -0.64
C GLY A 291 -19.45 4.52 -0.63
N TRP A 292 -18.79 4.20 -1.76
CA TRP A 292 -17.93 3.02 -1.88
C TRP A 292 -16.45 3.26 -1.57
N SER A 293 -16.10 4.48 -1.14
CA SER A 293 -14.72 4.87 -0.84
C SER A 293 -14.61 5.67 0.45
N MET A 294 -13.47 5.52 1.12
CA MET A 294 -12.95 6.45 2.12
C MET A 294 -12.23 7.59 1.41
N TRP A 295 -12.24 8.78 2.03
CA TRP A 295 -11.48 9.93 1.58
C TRP A 295 -10.00 9.72 1.92
N TRP A 296 -9.12 9.73 0.92
CA TRP A 296 -7.68 9.53 1.10
C TRP A 296 -6.89 10.65 0.41
N PRO A 297 -6.72 11.80 1.07
CA PRO A 297 -6.17 12.99 0.46
C PRO A 297 -4.68 12.83 0.16
N ASN A 298 -4.22 13.56 -0.86
CA ASN A 298 -2.80 13.78 -1.09
C ASN A 298 -2.51 15.28 -1.07
N ALA A 299 -1.60 15.71 -0.19
CA ALA A 299 -1.24 17.12 -0.04
C ALA A 299 -0.63 17.74 -1.32
N ALA A 300 0.08 16.94 -2.13
CA ALA A 300 0.66 17.39 -3.39
C ALA A 300 -0.37 17.45 -4.54
N GLU A 301 -1.46 16.69 -4.42
CA GLU A 301 -2.53 16.57 -5.42
C GLU A 301 -3.87 17.03 -4.83
N TRP A 302 -3.88 18.25 -4.28
CA TRP A 302 -4.95 18.72 -3.39
C TRP A 302 -6.24 19.17 -4.08
N VAL A 303 -6.24 19.24 -5.41
CA VAL A 303 -7.28 19.87 -6.26
C VAL A 303 -8.70 19.50 -5.84
N HIS A 304 -8.90 18.22 -5.54
CA HIS A 304 -10.19 17.63 -5.25
C HIS A 304 -10.36 17.22 -3.77
N ASN A 305 -9.35 17.41 -2.92
CA ASN A 305 -9.39 16.87 -1.56
C ASN A 305 -10.59 17.40 -0.77
N LYS A 306 -10.91 18.70 -0.85
CA LYS A 306 -12.04 19.29 -0.13
C LYS A 306 -13.38 18.80 -0.67
N GLU A 307 -13.51 18.75 -2.00
CA GLU A 307 -14.69 18.21 -2.68
C GLU A 307 -14.95 16.75 -2.26
N TYR A 308 -13.93 15.90 -2.33
CA TYR A 308 -14.04 14.49 -2.00
C TYR A 308 -14.34 14.25 -0.52
N LEU A 309 -13.79 15.09 0.37
CA LEU A 309 -14.12 15.07 1.79
C LEU A 309 -15.60 15.39 2.02
N ASP A 310 -16.14 16.41 1.34
CA ASP A 310 -17.55 16.77 1.45
C ASP A 310 -18.45 15.65 0.93
N LEU A 311 -18.11 15.04 -0.22
CA LEU A 311 -18.85 13.92 -0.82
C LEU A 311 -18.87 12.67 0.06
N MET A 312 -17.73 12.34 0.68
CA MET A 312 -17.63 11.23 1.62
C MET A 312 -18.50 11.47 2.86
N ASN A 313 -18.48 12.69 3.41
CA ASN A 313 -19.32 13.06 4.56
C ASN A 313 -20.81 13.03 4.20
N ASP A 314 -21.20 13.46 3.00
CA ASP A 314 -22.58 13.33 2.51
C ASP A 314 -23.01 11.86 2.36
N ALA A 315 -22.18 11.02 1.74
CA ALA A 315 -22.45 9.59 1.62
C ALA A 315 -22.58 8.91 3.00
N LYS A 316 -21.75 9.32 3.96
CA LYS A 316 -21.84 8.89 5.36
C LYS A 316 -23.15 9.33 6.01
N ALA A 317 -23.56 10.59 5.84
CA ALA A 317 -24.82 11.10 6.37
C ALA A 317 -26.04 10.38 5.78
N ARG A 318 -25.98 9.97 4.50
CA ARG A 318 -27.01 9.17 3.84
C ARG A 318 -26.98 7.67 4.19
N GLY A 319 -25.93 7.19 4.85
CA GLY A 319 -25.79 5.78 5.23
C GLY A 319 -25.70 4.82 4.04
N VAL A 320 -25.09 5.25 2.93
CA VAL A 320 -24.97 4.44 1.70
C VAL A 320 -23.61 3.76 1.58
N GLY A 321 -23.53 2.71 0.77
CA GLY A 321 -22.28 1.99 0.51
C GLY A 321 -21.65 1.47 1.79
N LEU A 322 -20.38 1.82 2.03
CA LEU A 322 -19.63 1.42 3.22
C LEU A 322 -20.19 1.99 4.52
N TRP A 323 -21.03 3.01 4.45
CA TRP A 323 -21.66 3.67 5.60
C TRP A 323 -22.99 3.02 6.00
N ASN A 324 -23.42 1.98 5.27
CA ASN A 324 -24.61 1.21 5.61
C ASN A 324 -24.30 0.25 6.79
N PRO A 325 -24.96 0.40 7.96
CA PRO A 325 -24.71 -0.44 9.12
C PRO A 325 -25.10 -1.92 8.89
N SER A 326 -25.76 -2.28 7.79
CA SER A 326 -26.09 -3.68 7.50
C SER A 326 -25.24 -4.30 6.39
N LEU A 327 -24.27 -3.58 5.81
CA LEU A 327 -23.52 -4.02 4.62
C LEU A 327 -22.91 -5.42 4.78
N CYS A 328 -22.30 -5.70 5.93
CA CYS A 328 -21.60 -6.97 6.22
C CYS A 328 -22.35 -7.84 7.23
N GLY A 329 -23.67 -7.64 7.32
CA GLY A 329 -24.53 -8.28 8.31
C GLY A 329 -24.91 -7.37 9.49
N PRO A 330 -25.85 -7.82 10.33
CA PRO A 330 -26.35 -7.05 11.46
C PRO A 330 -25.24 -6.78 12.48
N ALA A 331 -25.30 -5.62 13.14
CA ALA A 331 -24.44 -5.36 14.28
C ALA A 331 -24.75 -6.35 15.40
N VAL A 332 -23.72 -6.91 16.03
CA VAL A 332 -23.88 -7.61 17.31
C VAL A 332 -23.59 -6.60 18.42
N GLY A 333 -24.66 -6.03 18.99
CA GLY A 333 -24.57 -4.97 20.00
C GLY A 333 -24.44 -3.56 19.42
N GLU A 334 -24.29 -2.58 20.30
CA GLU A 334 -24.07 -1.18 19.95
C GLU A 334 -22.58 -0.88 19.77
N ALA A 335 -22.27 0.18 19.01
CA ALA A 335 -20.92 0.64 18.80
C ALA A 335 -20.56 1.78 19.78
N PRO A 336 -19.29 1.90 20.20
CA PRO A 336 -18.89 2.95 21.13
C PRO A 336 -18.93 4.32 20.44
N LEU A 337 -19.03 5.38 21.25
CA LEU A 337 -18.63 6.69 20.76
C LEU A 337 -17.12 6.70 20.54
N ILE A 338 -16.70 7.37 19.47
CA ILE A 338 -15.30 7.54 19.10
C ILE A 338 -14.95 9.02 19.08
N TRP A 339 -13.77 9.34 19.58
CA TRP A 339 -13.11 10.61 19.34
C TRP A 339 -11.62 10.35 19.17
N PHE A 340 -10.94 11.02 18.24
CA PHE A 340 -9.51 10.85 18.08
C PHE A 340 -8.76 12.18 18.13
N ASN A 341 -7.60 12.15 18.76
CA ASN A 341 -6.61 13.21 18.65
C ASN A 341 -5.59 12.78 17.60
N GLN A 342 -5.40 13.61 16.59
CA GLN A 342 -4.36 13.41 15.58
C GLN A 342 -3.22 14.41 15.69
N ASN A 343 -3.24 15.28 16.71
CA ASN A 343 -2.22 16.30 16.90
C ASN A 343 -0.88 15.66 17.30
N ALA A 344 -0.15 15.14 16.32
CA ALA A 344 1.24 14.76 16.48
C ALA A 344 2.11 16.04 16.33
N PRO A 345 2.92 16.41 17.33
CA PRO A 345 3.84 17.54 17.21
C PRO A 345 4.88 17.30 16.12
N THR A 346 5.28 18.39 15.43
CA THR A 346 6.35 18.35 14.43
C THR A 346 7.65 17.90 15.10
N ILE A 347 8.25 16.84 14.55
CA ILE A 347 9.40 16.13 15.15
C ILE A 347 10.68 16.90 14.80
N GLY A 348 11.28 17.57 15.78
CA GLY A 348 12.70 17.93 15.76
C GLY A 348 13.56 16.77 16.27
N SER A 349 14.88 16.85 16.11
CA SER A 349 15.84 15.81 16.56
C SER A 349 15.80 15.51 18.06
N ASP A 350 15.21 16.40 18.87
CA ASP A 350 15.16 16.32 20.35
C ASP A 350 13.74 16.06 20.92
N THR A 351 12.77 15.73 20.05
CA THR A 351 11.37 15.43 20.43
C THR A 351 11.05 13.95 20.25
N GLU A 352 10.37 13.40 21.27
CA GLU A 352 9.97 11.98 21.35
C GLU A 352 9.07 11.54 20.18
N PRO A 353 9.03 10.23 19.86
CA PRO A 353 8.01 9.65 18.98
C PRO A 353 6.58 9.98 19.44
N ALA A 354 5.60 9.81 18.57
CA ALA A 354 4.21 10.31 18.61
C ALA A 354 3.36 9.99 19.87
N PHE A 355 3.78 10.46 21.05
CA PHE A 355 2.94 10.57 22.24
C PHE A 355 1.94 11.70 22.01
N GLY A 356 0.85 11.39 21.31
CA GLY A 356 -0.22 12.34 21.05
C GLY A 356 -1.33 11.82 20.15
N GLU A 357 -1.11 10.76 19.38
CA GLU A 357 -2.16 10.16 18.57
C GLU A 357 -2.88 9.06 19.34
N TYR A 358 -4.15 9.29 19.64
CA TYR A 358 -4.95 8.34 20.38
C TYR A 358 -6.42 8.44 20.00
N VAL A 359 -7.14 7.37 20.26
CA VAL A 359 -8.58 7.24 20.09
C VAL A 359 -9.20 7.02 21.46
N ILE A 360 -10.25 7.75 21.80
CA ILE A 360 -11.09 7.47 22.97
C ILE A 360 -12.30 6.67 22.49
N LEU A 361 -12.46 5.48 23.04
CA LEU A 361 -13.66 4.68 22.91
C LEU A 361 -14.49 4.84 24.17
N TYR A 362 -15.76 5.21 24.04
CA TYR A 362 -16.64 5.44 25.19
C TYR A 362 -17.96 4.69 25.02
N ASN A 363 -18.28 3.84 26.00
CA ASN A 363 -19.57 3.18 26.07
C ASN A 363 -20.56 4.05 26.86
N GLN A 364 -21.34 4.87 26.13
CA GLN A 364 -22.39 5.70 26.71
C GLN A 364 -23.69 4.95 27.05
N THR A 365 -23.74 3.65 26.78
CA THR A 365 -24.97 2.84 26.87
C THR A 365 -25.11 2.20 28.24
N THR A 366 -26.24 1.53 28.47
CA THR A 366 -26.51 0.78 29.71
C THR A 366 -26.09 -0.69 29.64
N ALA A 367 -25.55 -1.16 28.50
CA ALA A 367 -25.12 -2.54 28.31
C ALA A 367 -23.60 -2.61 28.05
N SER A 368 -22.97 -3.72 28.40
CA SER A 368 -21.56 -3.94 28.07
C SER A 368 -21.37 -4.11 26.57
N MET A 369 -20.30 -3.51 26.02
CA MET A 369 -19.89 -3.66 24.62
C MET A 369 -18.66 -4.55 24.51
N ASP A 370 -18.79 -5.68 23.79
CA ASP A 370 -17.65 -6.54 23.46
C ASP A 370 -17.04 -6.14 22.11
N LEU A 371 -15.89 -5.47 22.19
CA LEU A 371 -15.10 -5.01 21.06
C LEU A 371 -13.99 -6.00 20.68
N THR A 372 -13.95 -7.17 21.32
CA THR A 372 -12.96 -8.20 21.00
C THR A 372 -12.99 -8.53 19.52
N GLY A 373 -11.85 -8.52 18.82
CA GLY A 373 -11.80 -8.85 17.40
C GLY A 373 -12.35 -7.79 16.43
N TRP A 374 -12.80 -6.63 16.92
CA TRP A 374 -13.04 -5.44 16.10
C TRP A 374 -11.70 -4.82 15.68
N SER A 375 -11.70 -3.91 14.71
CA SER A 375 -10.47 -3.29 14.20
C SER A 375 -10.60 -1.78 14.00
N LEU A 376 -9.49 -1.08 14.14
CA LEU A 376 -9.29 0.29 13.68
C LEU A 376 -8.54 0.29 12.35
N ARG A 377 -8.88 1.25 11.51
CA ARG A 377 -8.26 1.51 10.22
C ARG A 377 -8.10 3.02 10.03
N ASP A 378 -7.01 3.43 9.39
CA ASP A 378 -6.83 4.78 8.87
C ASP A 378 -7.44 4.92 7.46
N ASP A 379 -7.45 6.11 6.87
CA ASP A 379 -7.98 6.28 5.51
C ASP A 379 -7.18 5.54 4.41
N SER A 380 -6.00 5.05 4.77
CA SER A 380 -5.10 4.30 3.90
C SER A 380 -5.14 2.78 4.16
N LEU A 381 -3.97 2.14 3.98
CA LEU A 381 -3.69 0.74 4.29
C LEU A 381 -2.53 0.60 5.28
N ASN A 382 -2.04 1.71 5.82
CA ASN A 382 -0.88 1.76 6.70
C ASN A 382 -1.04 0.85 7.90
N PHE A 383 -2.27 0.76 8.41
CA PHE A 383 -2.63 -0.03 9.59
C PHE A 383 -2.52 -1.55 9.31
N PHE A 384 -2.43 -1.96 8.05
CA PHE A 384 -2.28 -3.36 7.63
C PHE A 384 -0.86 -3.72 7.19
N TRP A 385 0.10 -2.80 7.27
CA TRP A 385 1.46 -3.04 6.79
C TRP A 385 2.50 -3.00 7.89
N ASN A 386 3.24 -4.10 8.04
CA ASN A 386 4.42 -4.17 8.91
C ASN A 386 5.65 -3.74 8.10
N SER A 387 6.15 -2.53 8.33
CA SER A 387 7.26 -1.98 7.55
C SER A 387 8.60 -2.65 7.83
N VAL A 388 8.78 -3.24 9.03
CA VAL A 388 10.02 -3.92 9.44
C VAL A 388 10.19 -5.25 8.72
N THR A 389 9.10 -6.02 8.60
CA THR A 389 9.10 -7.35 7.97
C THR A 389 8.57 -7.35 6.54
N GLY A 390 8.05 -6.21 6.06
CA GLY A 390 7.41 -6.08 4.74
C GLY A 390 6.19 -6.98 4.58
N THR A 391 5.43 -7.22 5.66
CA THR A 391 4.34 -8.21 5.68
C THR A 391 2.97 -7.56 5.85
N TRP A 392 1.99 -8.10 5.12
CA TRP A 392 0.57 -7.71 5.24
C TRP A 392 -0.10 -8.35 6.46
N MET A 393 -0.69 -7.51 7.31
CA MET A 393 -1.17 -7.83 8.67
C MET A 393 -2.68 -7.62 8.85
N GLN A 394 -3.47 -7.54 7.77
CA GLN A 394 -4.93 -7.34 7.84
C GLN A 394 -5.63 -8.29 8.82
N ASN A 395 -5.26 -9.58 8.85
CA ASN A 395 -5.88 -10.55 9.76
C ASN A 395 -5.47 -10.39 11.23
N LYS A 396 -4.43 -9.61 11.50
CA LYS A 396 -3.87 -9.36 12.84
C LYS A 396 -4.29 -8.00 13.41
N ASN A 397 -4.68 -7.06 12.54
CA ASN A 397 -5.21 -5.76 12.89
C ASN A 397 -6.59 -5.91 13.57
N LYS A 398 -6.61 -6.28 14.85
CA LYS A 398 -7.81 -6.47 15.67
C LYS A 398 -7.51 -6.23 17.15
N PHE A 399 -8.48 -5.72 17.89
CA PHE A 399 -8.44 -5.71 19.35
C PHE A 399 -8.38 -7.14 19.89
N GLY A 400 -7.56 -7.33 20.93
CA GLY A 400 -7.60 -8.52 21.78
C GLY A 400 -8.88 -8.55 22.61
N ALA A 401 -8.84 -9.14 23.81
CA ALA A 401 -9.98 -9.09 24.72
C ALA A 401 -10.25 -7.64 25.16
N LEU A 402 -11.36 -7.06 24.72
CA LEU A 402 -11.74 -5.68 25.03
C LEU A 402 -13.24 -5.58 25.25
N VAL A 403 -13.65 -5.41 26.50
CA VAL A 403 -15.05 -5.20 26.88
C VAL A 403 -15.17 -3.86 27.60
N LEU A 404 -16.03 -2.98 27.11
CA LEU A 404 -16.37 -1.72 27.77
C LEU A 404 -17.66 -1.91 28.56
N LYS A 405 -17.60 -1.76 29.88
CA LYS A 405 -18.81 -1.72 30.73
C LYS A 405 -19.63 -0.45 30.47
N PRO A 406 -20.91 -0.41 30.88
CA PRO A 406 -21.70 0.81 30.84
C PRO A 406 -20.96 1.99 31.49
N GLY A 407 -20.83 3.10 30.76
CA GLY A 407 -20.11 4.29 31.22
C GLY A 407 -18.58 4.19 31.21
N GLU A 408 -17.99 3.08 30.77
CA GLU A 408 -16.54 2.91 30.70
C GLU A 408 -15.96 3.52 29.42
N HIS A 409 -14.73 4.05 29.52
CA HIS A 409 -13.93 4.46 28.39
C HIS A 409 -12.58 3.74 28.34
N LYS A 410 -12.00 3.71 27.14
CA LYS A 410 -10.63 3.31 26.89
C LYS A 410 -9.92 4.33 26.01
N ILE A 411 -8.71 4.70 26.42
CA ILE A 411 -7.80 5.50 25.60
C ILE A 411 -6.90 4.53 24.86
N VAL A 412 -7.12 4.43 23.55
CA VAL A 412 -6.39 3.57 22.64
C VAL A 412 -5.29 4.39 21.99
N TYR A 413 -4.04 4.17 22.41
CA TYR A 413 -2.88 4.73 21.74
C TYR A 413 -2.68 4.00 20.41
N ILE A 414 -2.51 4.76 19.34
CA ILE A 414 -2.28 4.16 18.02
C ILE A 414 -0.95 3.41 18.05
N ASP A 415 0.08 4.01 18.64
CA ASP A 415 1.41 3.42 18.82
C ASP A 415 2.00 3.76 20.20
N ASN A 416 2.82 2.86 20.76
CA ASN A 416 3.54 3.07 22.03
C ASN A 416 5.01 2.61 21.90
N PRO A 417 5.81 3.29 21.07
CA PRO A 417 7.10 2.78 20.59
C PRO A 417 8.20 2.69 21.66
N ALA A 418 7.98 3.27 22.85
CA ALA A 418 8.90 3.19 23.97
C ALA A 418 8.37 2.29 25.12
N GLY A 419 7.28 1.55 24.88
CA GLY A 419 6.74 0.59 25.84
C GLY A 419 6.32 1.22 27.16
N TYR A 420 5.73 2.43 27.11
CA TYR A 420 5.30 3.09 28.33
C TYR A 420 4.24 2.23 29.04
N PRO A 421 4.34 2.08 30.38
CA PRO A 421 3.28 1.46 31.16
C PRO A 421 1.92 2.08 30.87
N LEU A 422 0.93 1.22 30.63
CA LEU A 422 -0.45 1.60 30.43
C LEU A 422 -1.28 1.27 31.67
N SER A 423 -2.13 2.21 32.09
CA SER A 423 -3.13 1.97 33.11
C SER A 423 -4.23 1.02 32.62
N PRO A 424 -5.08 0.47 33.51
CA PRO A 424 -6.22 -0.35 33.09
C PRO A 424 -7.23 0.35 32.17
N THR A 425 -7.22 1.68 32.09
CA THR A 425 -8.07 2.48 31.18
C THR A 425 -7.41 2.78 29.83
N GLU A 426 -6.21 2.26 29.61
CA GLU A 426 -5.42 2.49 28.40
C GLU A 426 -5.17 1.19 27.63
N TYR A 427 -4.97 1.31 26.32
CA TYR A 427 -4.74 0.18 25.42
C TYR A 427 -3.77 0.60 24.31
N GLU A 428 -2.80 -0.25 23.99
CA GLU A 428 -1.92 -0.06 22.83
C GLU A 428 -2.50 -0.83 21.63
N TYR A 429 -2.72 -0.14 20.52
CA TYR A 429 -3.30 -0.77 19.33
C TYR A 429 -2.27 -1.59 18.53
N PHE A 430 -1.16 -0.96 18.12
CA PHE A 430 -0.12 -1.65 17.35
C PHE A 430 0.93 -2.30 18.24
N ASN A 431 1.27 -3.56 17.95
CA ASN A 431 2.41 -4.24 18.60
C ASN A 431 3.49 -4.76 17.62
N TRP A 432 3.24 -4.74 16.30
CA TRP A 432 4.03 -5.51 15.34
C TRP A 432 5.00 -4.71 14.47
N SER A 433 4.87 -3.39 14.41
CA SER A 433 5.92 -2.43 14.03
C SER A 433 5.30 -1.14 13.49
N ARG A 434 5.41 -0.08 14.30
CA ARG A 434 5.90 1.22 13.84
C ARG A 434 6.69 1.89 14.97
N ASN A 435 7.67 1.15 15.52
CA ASN A 435 8.75 1.70 16.37
C ASN A 435 9.68 2.71 15.62
N ALA A 436 9.21 3.31 14.54
CA ALA A 436 9.84 4.42 13.85
C ALA A 436 9.26 5.71 14.45
N PRO A 437 10.11 6.63 14.95
CA PRO A 437 9.62 7.91 15.45
C PRO A 437 8.91 8.67 14.34
N GLY A 438 7.58 8.81 14.45
CA GLY A 438 6.74 9.39 13.41
C GLY A 438 5.27 9.48 13.79
N ALA A 439 4.57 10.46 13.24
CA ALA A 439 3.11 10.52 13.26
C ALA A 439 2.53 9.37 12.43
N GLN A 440 1.50 8.73 12.96
CA GLN A 440 0.74 7.64 12.33
C GLN A 440 -0.41 8.17 11.49
N LEU A 441 -0.96 9.31 11.89
CA LEU A 441 -2.06 10.00 11.23
C LEU A 441 -1.59 11.32 10.62
N THR A 442 -2.21 11.69 9.51
CA THR A 442 -1.92 12.98 8.88
C THR A 442 -2.69 14.11 9.59
N ASN A 443 -1.96 15.15 10.01
CA ASN A 443 -2.58 16.34 10.58
C ASN A 443 -3.56 17.03 9.61
N GLY A 444 -4.73 17.35 10.14
CA GLY A 444 -5.84 17.99 9.46
C GLY A 444 -5.57 19.45 9.17
N SER A 445 -5.85 19.87 7.93
CA SER A 445 -5.73 21.25 7.48
C SER A 445 -6.79 21.56 6.43
N ILE A 446 -7.43 22.72 6.55
CA ILE A 446 -8.31 23.29 5.53
C ILE A 446 -7.89 24.72 5.26
N ASN A 447 -7.72 25.06 3.98
CA ASN A 447 -7.52 26.43 3.51
C ASN A 447 -8.17 26.61 2.12
N GLY A 448 -9.36 27.19 2.09
CA GLY A 448 -10.16 27.27 0.87
C GLY A 448 -10.48 25.86 0.32
N ASN A 449 -10.07 25.59 -0.92
CA ASN A 449 -10.26 24.29 -1.58
C ASN A 449 -9.17 23.27 -1.20
N TYR A 450 -8.12 23.67 -0.50
CA TYR A 450 -7.14 22.75 0.06
C TYR A 450 -7.75 22.08 1.29
N ALA A 451 -7.79 20.74 1.29
CA ALA A 451 -8.03 19.93 2.48
C ALA A 451 -6.98 18.83 2.55
N ASN A 452 -6.51 18.49 3.73
CA ASN A 452 -5.61 17.36 3.96
C ASN A 452 -5.79 16.86 5.38
N GLY A 453 -5.54 15.58 5.64
CA GLY A 453 -5.68 14.98 6.96
C GLY A 453 -5.89 13.48 6.84
N ASP A 454 -6.59 12.91 7.82
CA ASP A 454 -6.80 11.47 7.96
C ASP A 454 -8.18 11.16 8.54
N GLY A 455 -8.53 9.88 8.62
CA GLY A 455 -9.72 9.41 9.32
C GLY A 455 -9.48 8.10 10.05
N ILE A 456 -10.18 7.91 11.16
CA ILE A 456 -10.25 6.65 11.88
C ILE A 456 -11.59 5.99 11.63
N TYR A 457 -11.55 4.74 11.19
CA TYR A 457 -12.70 3.91 10.85
C TYR A 457 -12.69 2.67 11.74
N MET A 458 -13.72 2.52 12.56
CA MET A 458 -13.88 1.37 13.44
C MET A 458 -14.78 0.33 12.78
N GLN A 459 -14.21 -0.85 12.58
CA GLN A 459 -14.82 -1.98 11.90
C GLN A 459 -15.15 -3.10 12.88
N ASP A 460 -16.28 -3.76 12.69
CA ASP A 460 -16.63 -4.95 13.48
C ASP A 460 -15.86 -6.20 13.02
N LYS A 461 -16.13 -7.35 13.66
CA LYS A 461 -15.52 -8.65 13.32
C LYS A 461 -15.72 -9.07 11.86
N SER A 462 -16.80 -8.60 11.23
CA SER A 462 -17.14 -8.86 9.82
C SER A 462 -16.53 -7.81 8.87
N GLY A 463 -15.83 -6.81 9.39
CA GLY A 463 -15.23 -5.71 8.64
C GLY A 463 -16.19 -4.57 8.31
N ASN A 464 -17.40 -4.55 8.87
CA ASN A 464 -18.35 -3.46 8.61
C ASN A 464 -17.95 -2.19 9.34
N MET A 465 -17.97 -1.04 8.67
CA MET A 465 -17.74 0.24 9.35
C MET A 465 -18.94 0.56 10.24
N ARG A 466 -18.69 0.66 11.55
CA ARG A 466 -19.72 0.95 12.55
C ARG A 466 -19.70 2.40 12.98
N VAL A 467 -18.50 2.94 13.15
CA VAL A 467 -18.29 4.32 13.58
C VAL A 467 -17.03 4.82 12.90
N SER A 468 -17.03 6.09 12.51
CA SER A 468 -15.84 6.73 11.94
C SER A 468 -15.78 8.19 12.34
N MET A 469 -14.58 8.74 12.29
CA MET A 469 -14.33 10.16 12.44
C MET A 469 -13.21 10.57 11.50
N THR A 470 -13.34 11.73 10.87
CA THR A 470 -12.37 12.26 9.90
C THR A 470 -11.96 13.65 10.33
N ASN A 471 -10.69 14.00 10.13
CA ASN A 471 -10.16 15.32 10.43
C ASN A 471 -9.19 15.70 9.30
N PRO A 472 -9.49 16.75 8.53
CA PRO A 472 -10.10 17.99 8.94
C PRO A 472 -11.62 17.96 8.93
N CYS A 473 -12.20 18.72 9.85
CA CYS A 473 -13.64 18.90 9.90
C CYS A 473 -14.04 19.97 8.88
N THR A 474 -15.11 19.74 8.12
CA THR A 474 -15.62 20.71 7.15
C THR A 474 -16.60 21.72 7.75
N SER A 475 -16.94 21.56 9.03
CA SER A 475 -17.80 22.48 9.79
C SER A 475 -17.37 22.57 11.26
N THR A 476 -17.75 23.66 11.93
CA THR A 476 -17.51 23.87 13.36
C THR A 476 -18.18 22.78 14.22
N ALA A 477 -19.36 22.31 13.82
CA ALA A 477 -20.07 21.24 14.53
C ALA A 477 -19.30 19.91 14.50
N MET A 478 -18.68 19.57 13.36
CA MET A 478 -17.84 18.37 13.24
C MET A 478 -16.54 18.47 14.08
N CYS A 479 -16.04 19.68 14.32
CA CYS A 479 -14.80 19.93 15.06
C CYS A 479 -14.99 20.25 16.54
N ALA A 480 -16.23 20.37 17.01
CA ALA A 480 -16.50 20.62 18.42
C ALA A 480 -16.07 19.40 19.24
N THR A 481 -15.10 19.56 20.12
CA THR A 481 -14.76 18.54 21.12
C THR A 481 -15.98 18.31 22.01
N PRO A 482 -16.58 17.11 21.99
CA PRO A 482 -17.77 16.84 22.80
C PRO A 482 -17.47 16.96 24.30
N LYS A 483 -18.47 17.35 25.09
CA LYS A 483 -18.33 17.46 26.55
C LYS A 483 -17.82 16.16 27.20
N TRP A 484 -18.31 15.00 26.74
CA TRP A 484 -17.86 13.70 27.28
C TRP A 484 -16.36 13.47 27.08
N VAL A 485 -15.79 13.97 25.97
CA VAL A 485 -14.35 13.91 25.70
C VAL A 485 -13.61 14.82 26.67
N THR A 486 -14.05 16.07 26.84
CA THR A 486 -13.38 16.98 27.79
C THR A 486 -13.45 16.46 29.23
N ASP A 487 -14.57 15.86 29.62
CA ASP A 487 -14.75 15.27 30.95
C ASP A 487 -13.82 14.07 31.15
N ILE A 488 -13.73 13.15 30.17
CA ILE A 488 -12.79 12.02 30.20
C ILE A 488 -11.33 12.49 30.23
N ILE A 489 -10.95 13.43 29.36
CA ILE A 489 -9.58 13.96 29.35
C ILE A 489 -9.24 14.61 30.70
N SER A 490 -10.16 15.37 31.29
CA SER A 490 -9.93 16.04 32.57
C SER A 490 -9.78 15.06 33.74
N THR A 491 -10.57 13.98 33.77
CA THR A 491 -10.56 12.98 34.84
C THR A 491 -9.41 11.98 34.69
N SER A 492 -9.08 11.56 33.46
CA SER A 492 -7.95 10.67 33.19
C SER A 492 -6.60 11.32 33.49
N ARG A 493 -6.44 12.64 33.29
CA ARG A 493 -5.19 13.37 33.59
C ARG A 493 -4.69 13.21 35.02
N ALA A 494 -5.58 12.99 36.00
CA ALA A 494 -5.18 12.82 37.39
C ALA A 494 -4.51 11.46 37.68
N ASN A 495 -4.79 10.43 36.86
CA ASN A 495 -4.43 9.04 37.12
C ASN A 495 -3.58 8.39 36.01
N GLN A 496 -3.16 9.16 35.00
CA GLN A 496 -2.38 8.64 33.89
C GLN A 496 -0.88 8.76 34.11
N ILE A 497 -0.16 7.70 33.74
CA ILE A 497 1.30 7.68 33.68
C ILE A 497 1.79 8.40 32.42
N ILE A 498 0.99 8.36 31.33
CA ILE A 498 1.23 9.08 30.08
C ILE A 498 0.32 10.33 30.03
N PRO A 499 0.88 11.55 30.10
CA PRO A 499 0.09 12.76 30.00
C PRO A 499 -0.51 12.90 28.60
N ILE A 500 -1.85 12.98 28.51
CA ILE A 500 -2.53 13.40 27.27
C ILE A 500 -1.99 14.79 26.89
N PRO A 501 -1.33 14.96 25.73
CA PRO A 501 -0.71 16.23 25.37
C PRO A 501 -1.75 17.34 25.34
N VAL A 502 -1.46 18.40 26.08
CA VAL A 502 -2.26 19.63 26.05
C VAL A 502 -1.65 20.51 24.96
N ALA A 503 -2.29 20.55 23.79
CA ALA A 503 -2.14 21.55 22.73
C ALA A 503 -0.72 21.99 22.30
N LEU A 504 -0.49 21.88 20.98
CA LEU A 504 0.70 22.30 20.25
C LEU A 504 1.06 23.79 20.47
N THR A 505 2.10 24.04 21.25
CA THR A 505 3.09 25.08 20.93
C THR A 505 4.47 24.54 21.29
N LYS A 506 5.51 24.98 20.58
CA LYS A 506 6.92 24.63 20.78
C LYS A 506 7.38 24.90 22.22
N VAL A 507 7.05 24.02 23.15
CA VAL A 507 7.50 24.09 24.53
C VAL A 507 8.32 22.84 24.78
N ALA A 508 9.49 23.02 25.40
CA ALA A 508 10.22 21.92 26.01
C ALA A 508 9.22 21.00 26.72
N ASN A 509 9.30 19.69 26.49
CA ASN A 509 8.37 18.74 27.08
C ASN A 509 8.66 18.63 28.59
N VAL A 510 8.21 19.64 29.35
CA VAL A 510 8.32 19.76 30.80
C VAL A 510 7.70 18.56 31.51
N THR A 511 6.82 17.82 30.84
CA THR A 511 6.17 16.62 31.34
C THR A 511 7.05 15.39 31.15
N ARG A 512 7.71 15.23 30.00
CA ARG A 512 8.78 14.23 29.81
C ARG A 512 9.91 14.43 30.79
N ASP A 513 10.38 15.66 30.96
CA ASP A 513 11.46 15.96 31.91
C ASP A 513 10.98 15.88 33.37
N ARG A 514 9.66 15.79 33.61
CA ARG A 514 9.06 15.51 34.92
C ARG A 514 8.88 14.02 35.22
N TYR A 515 8.72 13.12 34.23
CA TYR A 515 8.43 11.69 34.48
C TYR A 515 9.52 10.72 33.96
N ASN A 516 10.30 11.13 32.95
CA ASN A 516 11.41 10.38 32.38
C ASN A 516 12.61 11.32 32.08
N PRO A 517 13.17 12.01 33.09
CA PRO A 517 14.26 12.94 32.85
C PRO A 517 15.54 12.21 32.44
N VAL A 518 16.41 12.95 31.75
CA VAL A 518 17.81 12.55 31.62
C VAL A 518 18.46 12.59 32.99
N VAL A 519 19.07 11.46 33.38
CA VAL A 519 19.88 11.36 34.57
C VAL A 519 21.20 12.07 34.29
N THR A 520 21.45 13.15 35.03
CA THR A 520 22.62 14.00 34.83
C THR A 520 23.50 13.96 36.06
N MET A 521 24.81 13.89 35.84
CA MET A 521 25.82 13.98 36.88
C MET A 521 26.80 15.08 36.51
N ALA A 522 26.96 16.07 37.38
CA ALA A 522 27.93 17.15 37.16
C ALA A 522 29.35 16.63 37.46
N ASN A 523 30.32 16.97 36.60
CA ASN A 523 31.72 16.60 36.81
C ASN A 523 32.22 17.18 38.14
N SER A 524 32.92 16.34 38.93
CA SER A 524 33.52 16.72 40.23
C SER A 524 32.53 17.11 41.34
N ALA A 525 31.25 16.78 41.20
CA ALA A 525 30.25 17.10 42.21
C ALA A 525 30.31 16.15 43.42
N SER A 526 30.07 16.68 44.63
CA SER A 526 29.90 15.85 45.83
C SER A 526 28.63 14.98 45.73
N ILE A 527 28.55 13.91 46.54
CA ILE A 527 27.34 13.07 46.63
C ILE A 527 26.10 13.93 46.89
N THR A 528 26.18 14.90 47.80
CA THR A 528 25.08 15.81 48.15
C THR A 528 24.64 16.68 46.97
N THR A 529 25.60 17.18 46.19
CA THR A 529 25.37 18.02 45.02
C THR A 529 24.74 17.25 43.86
N ILE A 530 24.98 15.93 43.76
CA ILE A 530 24.34 15.04 42.78
C ILE A 530 22.95 14.60 43.26
N ARG A 531 22.82 14.29 44.56
CA ARG A 531 21.60 13.78 45.17
C ARG A 531 20.45 14.79 45.11
N THR A 532 20.74 16.05 45.41
CA THR A 532 19.69 17.08 45.56
C THR A 532 18.91 17.32 44.25
N PRO A 533 19.56 17.49 43.07
CA PRO A 533 18.84 17.61 41.81
C PRO A 533 18.06 16.36 41.40
N LEU A 534 18.55 15.15 41.73
CA LEU A 534 17.86 13.89 41.41
C LEU A 534 16.62 13.68 42.27
N LEU A 535 16.69 14.02 43.56
CA LEU A 535 15.52 14.04 44.45
C LEU A 535 14.50 15.09 43.99
N ALA A 536 14.95 16.28 43.59
CA ALA A 536 14.08 17.33 43.04
C ALA A 536 13.42 16.92 41.72
N LYS A 537 14.09 16.08 40.92
CA LYS A 537 13.53 15.44 39.73
C LYS A 537 12.53 14.31 40.06
N GLY A 538 12.43 13.86 41.31
CA GLY A 538 11.39 12.92 41.77
C GLY A 538 11.86 11.48 42.01
N TYR A 539 13.12 11.15 41.76
CA TYR A 539 13.67 9.81 42.05
C TYR A 539 13.74 9.51 43.56
N ASP A 540 13.73 8.23 43.93
CA ASP A 540 14.20 7.80 45.24
C ASP A 540 15.72 7.60 45.16
N VAL A 541 16.52 8.49 45.73
CA VAL A 541 17.98 8.33 45.71
C VAL A 541 18.39 7.65 47.02
N SER A 542 19.08 6.51 46.91
CA SER A 542 19.50 5.70 48.07
C SER A 542 20.36 6.50 49.05
N ALA A 543 20.11 6.32 50.36
CA ALA A 543 20.95 6.87 51.44
C ALA A 543 22.39 6.31 51.40
N THR A 544 22.52 5.08 50.96
CA THR A 544 23.80 4.39 50.78
C THR A 544 24.27 4.50 49.33
N VAL A 545 25.59 4.50 49.14
CA VAL A 545 26.20 4.44 47.81
C VAL A 545 26.11 3.02 47.25
N GLY A 546 26.05 2.90 45.93
CA GLY A 546 26.13 1.61 45.25
C GLY A 546 27.55 1.06 45.30
N THR A 547 27.73 -0.17 44.78
CA THR A 547 29.04 -0.81 44.69
C THR A 547 30.01 0.09 43.94
N PRO A 548 31.22 0.37 44.46
CA PRO A 548 32.21 1.17 43.75
C PRO A 548 32.48 0.64 42.33
N ILE A 549 32.84 1.55 41.42
CA ILE A 549 33.23 1.21 40.04
C ILE A 549 34.66 1.63 39.77
N ASP A 550 35.35 0.84 38.95
CA ASP A 550 36.67 1.19 38.46
C ASP A 550 36.60 2.43 37.59
N SER A 551 37.43 3.41 37.93
CA SER A 551 37.46 4.73 37.31
C SER A 551 38.78 5.41 37.60
N VAL A 552 39.22 6.21 36.62
CA VAL A 552 40.39 7.11 36.68
C VAL A 552 40.29 8.18 37.78
N LEU A 553 39.09 8.37 38.34
CA LEU A 553 38.81 9.37 39.36
C LEU A 553 39.32 8.90 40.73
N ALA A 554 39.69 9.85 41.60
CA ALA A 554 40.16 9.53 42.95
C ALA A 554 39.12 8.68 43.72
N PRO A 555 39.55 7.73 44.58
CA PRO A 555 38.63 6.93 45.39
C PRO A 555 37.61 7.80 46.14
N GLY A 556 36.35 7.39 46.11
CA GLY A 556 35.25 8.12 46.74
C GLY A 556 34.63 9.23 45.89
N THR A 557 35.18 9.52 44.70
CA THR A 557 34.59 10.48 43.75
C THR A 557 33.37 9.85 43.05
N PRO A 558 32.19 10.51 42.98
CA PRO A 558 31.07 9.99 42.20
C PRO A 558 31.44 9.76 40.73
N ALA A 559 31.16 8.57 40.23
CA ALA A 559 31.60 8.12 38.91
C ALA A 559 30.45 7.58 38.03
N ALA A 560 29.35 7.14 38.63
CA ALA A 560 28.16 6.71 37.90
C ALA A 560 26.89 6.83 38.75
N ILE A 561 25.75 6.74 38.07
CA ILE A 561 24.44 6.55 38.68
C ILE A 561 23.83 5.28 38.09
N ALA A 562 23.17 4.46 38.89
CA ALA A 562 22.54 3.21 38.46
C ALA A 562 21.15 3.03 39.09
N THR A 563 20.30 2.20 38.48
CA THR A 563 18.98 1.83 39.00
C THR A 563 19.01 0.64 39.97
N ALA A 564 20.19 0.05 40.18
CA ALA A 564 20.47 -1.03 41.14
C ALA A 564 21.84 -0.81 41.79
N ILE A 565 22.11 -1.49 42.90
CA ILE A 565 23.36 -1.35 43.70
C ILE A 565 24.61 -1.56 42.83
N ASP A 566 24.56 -2.54 41.92
CA ASP A 566 25.62 -2.98 41.02
C ASP A 566 25.27 -2.78 39.54
N GLY A 567 24.19 -2.05 39.24
CA GLY A 567 23.66 -1.87 37.89
C GLY A 567 24.52 -1.01 36.96
N ALA A 568 24.16 -1.01 35.67
CA ALA A 568 24.82 -0.22 34.63
C ALA A 568 24.69 1.29 34.86
N ASN A 569 25.66 2.05 34.33
CA ASN A 569 25.62 3.51 34.38
C ASN A 569 24.49 4.05 33.51
N VAL A 570 23.62 4.88 34.10
CA VAL A 570 22.51 5.55 33.42
C VAL A 570 22.72 7.06 33.24
N VAL A 571 23.91 7.58 33.56
CA VAL A 571 24.22 9.00 33.29
C VAL A 571 24.15 9.29 31.80
N GLY A 572 23.41 10.34 31.43
CA GLY A 572 23.15 10.73 30.05
C GLY A 572 22.00 9.97 29.39
N THR A 573 21.42 8.96 30.07
CA THR A 573 20.24 8.24 29.59
C THR A 573 18.98 8.72 30.31
N ARG A 574 17.81 8.43 29.72
CA ARG A 574 16.52 8.71 30.34
C ARG A 574 16.09 7.55 31.23
N VAL A 575 15.60 7.87 32.43
CA VAL A 575 15.12 6.88 33.40
C VAL A 575 13.77 7.32 33.96
N GLY A 576 12.76 6.44 33.89
CA GLY A 576 11.43 6.70 34.45
C GLY A 576 11.49 6.88 35.98
N ILE A 577 10.66 7.78 36.52
CA ILE A 577 10.68 8.12 37.96
C ILE A 577 9.89 7.14 38.83
N ALA A 578 9.02 6.30 38.26
CA ALA A 578 8.24 5.31 39.00
C ALA A 578 8.07 3.99 38.23
N ASP A 579 7.65 2.96 38.95
CA ASP A 579 7.25 1.66 38.40
C ASP A 579 5.99 1.76 37.51
N LEU A 580 5.66 0.66 36.83
CA LEU A 580 4.57 0.57 35.86
C LEU A 580 3.17 0.95 36.42
N LEU A 581 3.03 1.03 37.75
CA LEU A 581 1.78 1.33 38.46
C LEU A 581 1.81 2.71 39.15
N GLY A 582 2.92 3.45 39.06
CA GLY A 582 3.11 4.71 39.77
C GLY A 582 3.20 4.56 41.30
N THR A 583 3.31 3.33 41.80
CA THR A 583 3.28 2.97 43.22
C THR A 583 4.63 3.07 43.89
N THR A 584 5.71 2.81 43.14
CA THR A 584 7.08 2.81 43.66
C THR A 584 7.94 3.75 42.85
N ARG A 585 8.65 4.66 43.50
CA ARG A 585 9.64 5.52 42.81
C ARG A 585 10.87 4.72 42.40
N THR A 586 11.41 4.99 41.22
CA THR A 586 12.64 4.39 40.74
C THR A 586 13.78 4.77 41.67
N LYS A 587 14.41 3.74 42.22
CA LYS A 587 15.52 3.90 43.14
C LYS A 587 16.83 4.08 42.38
N LEU A 588 17.55 5.15 42.66
CA LEU A 588 18.86 5.44 42.09
C LEU A 588 19.97 5.27 43.14
N TRP A 589 21.07 4.69 42.69
CA TRP A 589 22.29 4.48 43.46
C TRP A 589 23.40 5.32 42.85
N ILE A 590 23.98 6.22 43.66
CA ILE A 590 25.21 6.92 43.29
C ILE A 590 26.36 5.95 43.53
N ARG A 591 27.14 5.67 42.50
CA ARG A 591 28.30 4.77 42.55
C ARG A 591 29.58 5.59 42.56
N LEU A 592 30.46 5.29 43.50
CA LEU A 592 31.74 5.99 43.66
C LEU A 592 32.84 5.29 42.87
N ALA A 593 33.86 6.04 42.50
CA ALA A 593 35.10 5.49 42.01
C ALA A 593 35.76 4.66 43.12
N SER A 594 36.13 3.43 42.80
CA SER A 594 37.08 2.64 43.59
C SER A 594 38.50 3.24 43.48
N GLY A 595 38.74 4.05 42.44
CA GLY A 595 40.00 4.73 42.15
C GLY A 595 41.04 3.79 41.58
N TYR A 596 40.71 3.15 40.46
CA TYR A 596 41.55 2.18 39.77
C TYR A 596 41.84 2.63 38.34
N ASN A 597 43.08 2.45 37.90
CA ASN A 597 43.48 2.60 36.50
C ASN A 597 44.15 1.37 35.94
N THR A 598 44.04 1.21 34.62
CA THR A 598 44.79 0.22 33.87
C THR A 598 46.23 0.68 33.75
N PHE A 599 47.13 -0.23 34.08
CA PHE A 599 48.55 0.04 34.08
C PHE A 599 49.12 0.16 32.65
N PRO A 600 49.75 1.30 32.28
CA PRO A 600 50.31 1.47 30.93
C PRO A 600 51.58 0.65 30.76
N SER A 601 51.88 0.26 29.52
CA SER A 601 53.18 -0.35 29.19
C SER A 601 54.24 0.75 29.11
N ILE A 602 55.28 0.65 29.95
CA ILE A 602 56.34 1.67 30.04
C ILE A 602 57.76 1.07 29.99
N VAL A 603 57.88 -0.24 29.73
CA VAL A 603 59.17 -0.91 29.56
C VAL A 603 59.90 -0.33 28.35
N GLY A 604 61.18 0.03 28.52
CA GLY A 604 62.00 0.65 27.47
C GLY A 604 61.86 2.17 27.35
N LEU A 605 60.94 2.81 28.08
CA LEU A 605 60.89 4.27 28.21
C LEU A 605 62.01 4.79 29.12
N THR A 606 62.45 6.03 28.94
CA THR A 606 63.30 6.69 29.94
C THR A 606 62.55 6.87 31.25
N THR A 607 63.26 6.99 32.38
CA THR A 607 62.63 7.20 33.70
C THR A 607 61.65 8.36 33.70
N GLN A 608 61.98 9.47 33.02
CA GLN A 608 61.11 10.62 32.91
C GLN A 608 59.85 10.31 32.09
N GLN A 609 60.00 9.70 30.91
CA GLN A 609 58.87 9.32 30.05
C GLN A 609 57.92 8.32 30.75
N ALA A 610 58.48 7.37 31.50
CA ALA A 610 57.73 6.40 32.28
C ALA A 610 56.95 7.07 33.42
N THR A 611 57.59 7.99 34.14
CA THR A 611 56.96 8.76 35.21
C THR A 611 55.84 9.64 34.67
N ASP A 612 56.06 10.30 33.53
CA ASP A 612 55.06 11.11 32.86
C ASP A 612 53.87 10.27 32.36
N ALA A 613 54.14 9.09 31.79
CA ALA A 613 53.09 8.16 31.34
C ALA A 613 52.23 7.63 32.50
N LEU A 614 52.86 7.26 33.63
CA LEU A 614 52.16 6.83 34.83
C LEU A 614 51.34 7.95 35.47
N THR A 615 51.92 9.16 35.53
CA THR A 615 51.23 10.35 36.04
C THR A 615 50.05 10.73 35.14
N ALA A 616 50.22 10.66 33.82
CA ALA A 616 49.15 10.87 32.85
C ALA A 616 48.04 9.80 32.95
N SER A 617 48.40 8.56 33.33
CA SER A 617 47.47 7.49 33.70
C SER A 617 46.98 7.58 35.15
N GLY A 618 47.14 8.74 35.82
CA GLY A 618 46.49 9.06 37.10
C GLY A 618 47.15 8.48 38.35
N PHE A 619 48.25 7.74 38.23
CA PHE A 619 48.96 7.18 39.37
C PHE A 619 49.74 8.24 40.15
N LYS A 620 49.74 8.12 41.47
CA LYS A 620 50.44 9.02 42.40
C LYS A 620 51.36 8.14 43.26
N ASN A 621 52.61 8.57 43.49
CA ASN A 621 53.68 7.86 44.22
C ASN A 621 54.54 6.91 43.37
N VAL A 622 55.11 7.44 42.27
CA VAL A 622 56.14 6.74 41.49
C VAL A 622 57.50 6.93 42.18
N THR A 623 58.13 5.82 42.52
CA THR A 623 59.48 5.78 43.10
C THR A 623 60.39 5.03 42.13
N THR A 624 61.59 5.56 41.93
CA THR A 624 62.60 4.91 41.08
C THR A 624 63.64 4.22 41.96
N VAL A 625 63.96 2.97 41.63
CA VAL A 625 65.05 2.22 42.25
C VAL A 625 66.00 1.78 41.14
N THR A 626 67.29 2.03 41.34
CA THR A 626 68.33 1.53 40.45
C THR A 626 68.58 0.07 40.80
N GLY A 627 68.31 -0.84 39.87
CA GLY A 627 68.43 -2.28 40.10
C GLY A 627 69.63 -2.90 39.39
N GLU A 628 70.02 -4.10 39.82
CA GLU A 628 71.02 -4.94 39.15
C GLU A 628 70.35 -5.69 37.97
N SER A 629 69.94 -5.01 36.90
CA SER A 629 69.49 -5.68 35.68
C SER A 629 70.61 -5.81 34.66
N VAL A 630 70.87 -7.05 34.25
CA VAL A 630 71.87 -7.39 33.23
C VAL A 630 71.18 -7.42 31.88
N GLY A 631 71.23 -6.29 31.16
CA GLY A 631 70.76 -6.18 29.77
C GLY A 631 69.64 -5.16 29.57
N GLY A 632 69.97 -4.06 28.90
CA GLY A 632 69.07 -2.98 28.51
C GLY A 632 69.81 -1.70 28.15
N VAL A 633 69.11 -0.70 27.61
CA VAL A 633 69.69 0.63 27.34
C VAL A 633 69.80 1.38 28.66
N SER A 634 70.99 1.87 29.00
CA SER A 634 71.24 2.65 30.22
C SER A 634 70.25 3.81 30.36
N GLY A 635 69.67 3.99 31.54
CA GLY A 635 68.68 5.02 31.83
C GLY A 635 67.23 4.72 31.37
N THR A 636 66.95 3.50 30.91
CA THR A 636 65.58 3.05 30.56
C THR A 636 64.99 2.07 31.57
N VAL A 637 63.66 2.05 31.69
CA VAL A 637 62.92 1.16 32.60
C VAL A 637 63.02 -0.29 32.14
N ALA A 638 63.63 -1.14 32.96
CA ALA A 638 63.84 -2.56 32.72
C ALA A 638 62.64 -3.40 33.15
N SER A 639 62.08 -3.06 34.31
CA SER A 639 60.92 -3.73 34.88
C SER A 639 60.19 -2.81 35.84
N LEU A 640 58.98 -3.23 36.21
CA LEU A 640 58.06 -2.43 36.99
C LEU A 640 57.25 -3.34 37.89
N SER A 641 57.08 -2.93 39.15
CA SER A 641 56.28 -3.68 40.12
C SER A 641 55.38 -2.75 40.91
N VAL A 642 54.10 -3.12 40.96
CA VAL A 642 53.13 -2.71 41.97
C VAL A 642 52.67 -4.01 42.60
N ASP A 643 53.14 -4.31 43.80
CA ASP A 643 52.87 -5.57 44.51
C ASP A 643 53.06 -6.84 43.63
N GLY A 644 54.05 -6.85 42.73
CA GLY A 644 54.40 -8.01 41.89
C GLY A 644 53.49 -8.29 40.68
N SER A 645 52.62 -7.35 40.30
CA SER A 645 51.62 -7.55 39.24
C SER A 645 52.10 -7.16 37.83
N ALA A 646 51.56 -7.81 36.79
CA ALA A 646 51.97 -7.61 35.39
C ALA A 646 51.31 -6.37 34.73
N PRO A 647 51.84 -5.85 33.60
CA PRO A 647 51.18 -4.81 32.80
C PRO A 647 49.77 -5.22 32.36
N GLY A 648 48.84 -4.25 32.32
CA GLY A 648 47.43 -4.48 32.00
C GLY A 648 46.53 -4.85 33.20
N THR A 649 47.11 -5.09 34.37
CA THR A 649 46.36 -5.30 35.62
C THR A 649 45.82 -3.97 36.17
N ARG A 650 44.69 -4.00 36.89
CA ARG A 650 44.08 -2.80 37.49
C ARG A 650 44.62 -2.56 38.90
N HIS A 651 45.07 -1.35 39.17
CA HIS A 651 45.64 -0.95 40.46
C HIS A 651 45.03 0.34 40.98
N LEU A 652 45.06 0.53 42.31
CA LEU A 652 44.64 1.75 42.96
C LEU A 652 45.50 2.94 42.50
N LEU A 653 44.89 4.10 42.33
CA LEU A 653 45.56 5.33 41.89
C LEU A 653 46.69 5.78 42.83
N THR A 654 46.61 5.41 44.10
CA THR A 654 47.58 5.78 45.14
C THR A 654 48.62 4.69 45.39
N SER A 655 48.60 3.60 44.63
CA SER A 655 49.59 2.52 44.78
C SER A 655 51.01 3.07 44.61
N VAL A 656 51.93 2.60 45.45
CA VAL A 656 53.35 2.89 45.29
C VAL A 656 53.84 2.12 44.07
N ILE A 657 54.40 2.84 43.10
CA ILE A 657 54.91 2.25 41.87
C ILE A 657 56.42 2.27 41.90
N VAL A 658 57.05 1.10 41.81
CA VAL A 658 58.51 1.00 41.78
C VAL A 658 58.99 0.77 40.35
N LEU A 659 59.68 1.76 39.80
CA LEU A 659 60.41 1.66 38.53
C LEU A 659 61.79 1.08 38.78
N THR A 660 62.11 -0.06 38.14
CA THR A 660 63.47 -0.58 38.11
C THR A 660 64.15 -0.10 36.82
N VAL A 661 65.22 0.67 36.96
CA VAL A 661 65.92 1.29 35.82
C VAL A 661 67.27 0.61 35.61
N ASN A 662 67.62 0.37 34.34
CA ASN A 662 68.95 -0.12 33.96
C ASN A 662 70.01 0.94 34.31
N PRO A 663 71.11 0.57 35.00
CA PRO A 663 72.14 1.52 35.43
C PRO A 663 72.80 2.29 34.29
#